data_AF-A0A815Z930-F1
#
_entry.id   AF-A0A815Z930-F1
#
_cell.length_a   1.000
_cell.length_b   1.000
_cell.length_c   1.000
_cell.angle_alpha   90.00
_cell.angle_beta   90.00
_cell.angle_gamma   90.00
#
_symmetry.space_group_name_H-M   'P 1'
#
loop_
_entity.id
_entity.type
_entity.pdbx_description
1 polymer ?
#
loop_
_entity_poly.entity_id
_entity_poly.type
_entity_poly.pdbx_seq_one_letter_code
_entity_poly.pdbx_strand_id
1 'polypeptide(L)'
;MASNNERSDDITLVPTNTGAEQRKDSHWNDDKLSGLPTKKKGNAAKAFMNFLYNPEKKTVLGRDSLNWAKLSAFYTVFYFFLGCFFVGLVYIFASILDRVEPRYHNTESAMAVRSTSAVVGMGFRPQPIVDDSLIHISNDPSQQERIGSSLRLFRDVFLVQSSEAKTEECSEKEPASELPYGTACLFNWSHIVKSADHPCSDDNLFGFKNEQPCVLVKLNKVYGWAPIKGVLPSNIQKLRGVSSSKSTTNSDVYITCTGTHAADSDVITSTTYYSLGYPDGSDKFGVIPNYFFPFRNAKDHVQPFVLVQFNKLPLDRLVSITCRAWAPGIEHNVRGMRVGIHYWQILIGIPCTSSLAEAPIQRKSSFYDHFQYRTKKTCKNESSNLFLTIAILSSYERLLFYLPSILNTWILTTTNEIEIIIFIEENSFETEESLENLFLQLNQQIKSCLFIVKLKHVENTYPPQKKSFYAMKFIYTFYQQRTFWLLRLDDNAYVNIEKLVPWLKSIDHRQALYIGQSGSGRRNGPSIHFPSEQYFCMGGSGVILSQQTLIELGPWLDQCLNKEIRTIHEDVELGRCILTHVHISCLKAYDSKYFFYHHYGSRYLFGYDFTPLILSRAFIIHPIKDQKTFYQIFTFYIRKKQENQRLQNNSSLKISMNKEYYITFLAKTEFNLARDIHYQLIDARWKLYIENIVQSYVENTRLIWYRQSCNCTLINGKFIFGYYRLIPSYGLELIVEILLNTRLISMSSTGSNTIRKRLRIRQPFINKHHFEYREIIPIKKNESIYQLNLVVVSSNKDTTLLRLIENFEREVLKYPNRHQYFTLTILYFYQKNQTINQIYEHIHQLSIKYTSVIRLSIINQNQINYNRGLGRHLASKLFTNKQLLFFLDVDLIFTGQALDNIRQLMIHQLSISSCTVYFPIIFSYFSSMFNVNNRTVIDIDSNVGSFSIYGYGNVVVRKQDLDRIGGWEINNHEWGNEDVNLFQRFSESSSECNVFRTVEPGLKHYYHKKMCNGIVNRERQKICYDADGVLLGSQRNM
;
A
#
# COMPACT_ATOMS: atom_id res chain seq x y z
N MET A 1 -73.32 -0.49 6.51
CA MET A 1 -73.99 -1.79 6.80
C MET A 1 -73.32 -2.88 5.97
N ALA A 2 -73.66 -4.15 6.24
CA ALA A 2 -73.23 -5.41 5.59
C ALA A 2 -72.93 -5.37 4.07
N SER A 3 -72.10 -6.24 3.46
CA SER A 3 -71.18 -7.28 4.00
C SER A 3 -70.36 -7.95 2.87
N ASN A 4 -69.24 -8.60 3.23
CA ASN A 4 -68.46 -9.60 2.45
C ASN A 4 -67.70 -9.05 1.20
N ASN A 5 -66.54 -9.60 0.78
CA ASN A 5 -65.83 -10.83 1.20
C ASN A 5 -64.28 -10.63 1.13
N GLU A 6 -63.49 -11.52 1.78
CA GLU A 6 -62.01 -11.56 1.67
C GLU A 6 -61.49 -12.77 0.85
N ARG A 7 -60.29 -12.61 0.25
CA ARG A 7 -59.25 -13.67 -0.01
C ARG A 7 -59.59 -14.85 -0.95
N SER A 8 -58.62 -15.54 -1.58
CA SER A 8 -57.14 -15.37 -1.64
C SER A 8 -56.54 -15.99 -2.92
N ASP A 9 -55.41 -15.44 -3.36
CA ASP A 9 -54.23 -16.04 -4.00
C ASP A 9 -54.38 -17.18 -5.05
N ASP A 10 -53.94 -16.94 -6.29
CA ASP A 10 -52.64 -17.45 -6.78
C ASP A 10 -52.18 -16.74 -8.09
N ILE A 11 -50.90 -16.81 -8.47
CA ILE A 11 -50.35 -16.17 -9.70
C ILE A 11 -49.46 -17.12 -10.50
N THR A 12 -49.78 -17.30 -11.79
CA THR A 12 -48.92 -17.99 -12.78
C THR A 12 -48.74 -17.16 -14.06
N LEU A 13 -47.62 -17.38 -14.76
CA LEU A 13 -47.19 -16.60 -15.94
C LEU A 13 -47.46 -17.34 -17.26
N VAL A 14 -47.75 -16.59 -18.33
CA VAL A 14 -48.17 -17.10 -19.65
C VAL A 14 -47.14 -16.73 -20.74
N PRO A 15 -46.80 -17.63 -21.70
CA PRO A 15 -45.84 -17.38 -22.77
C PRO A 15 -46.48 -16.87 -24.08
N THR A 16 -45.64 -16.51 -25.07
CA THR A 16 -46.05 -16.14 -26.44
C THR A 16 -45.17 -16.82 -27.50
N ASN A 17 -45.71 -17.09 -28.69
CA ASN A 17 -45.08 -18.00 -29.66
C ASN A 17 -45.30 -17.61 -31.16
N THR A 18 -44.21 -17.61 -31.95
CA THR A 18 -44.07 -17.98 -33.39
C THR A 18 -45.01 -17.49 -34.53
N GLY A 19 -44.38 -17.07 -35.65
CA GLY A 19 -44.89 -17.14 -37.05
C GLY A 19 -45.11 -15.77 -37.75
N ALA A 20 -45.06 -15.61 -39.09
CA ALA A 20 -44.59 -16.38 -40.27
C ALA A 20 -44.70 -15.44 -41.53
N GLU A 21 -44.19 -15.59 -42.77
CA GLU A 21 -43.23 -16.44 -43.54
C GLU A 21 -42.81 -15.60 -44.81
N GLN A 22 -42.16 -16.20 -45.84
CA GLN A 22 -42.07 -15.74 -47.25
C GLN A 22 -41.12 -14.59 -47.68
N ARG A 23 -40.54 -14.59 -48.91
CA ARG A 23 -39.96 -15.65 -49.79
C ARG A 23 -39.42 -15.04 -51.10
N LYS A 24 -38.23 -15.48 -51.58
CA LYS A 24 -37.93 -15.91 -52.98
C LYS A 24 -36.42 -16.03 -53.26
N ASP A 25 -36.10 -16.78 -54.32
CA ASP A 25 -34.84 -17.51 -54.49
C ASP A 25 -34.11 -17.19 -55.81
N SER A 26 -32.85 -17.59 -55.92
CA SER A 26 -32.21 -17.94 -57.20
C SER A 26 -31.06 -18.95 -57.02
N HIS A 27 -31.09 -20.07 -57.77
CA HIS A 27 -29.99 -21.05 -57.91
C HIS A 27 -28.76 -20.44 -58.65
N TRP A 28 -27.58 -21.05 -58.78
CA TRP A 28 -27.11 -22.45 -58.63
C TRP A 28 -25.68 -22.46 -58.00
N ASN A 29 -25.00 -23.58 -57.68
CA ASN A 29 -25.29 -25.01 -57.86
C ASN A 29 -24.67 -25.83 -56.69
N ASP A 30 -25.01 -27.13 -56.58
CA ASP A 30 -24.37 -28.07 -55.65
C ASP A 30 -24.07 -29.40 -56.37
N ASP A 31 -22.81 -29.65 -56.75
CA ASP A 31 -22.45 -30.80 -57.58
C ASP A 31 -20.98 -31.27 -57.37
N LYS A 32 -20.71 -31.82 -56.17
CA LYS A 32 -19.59 -32.76 -55.89
C LYS A 32 -19.62 -33.35 -54.46
N LEU A 33 -20.70 -34.03 -54.09
CA LEU A 33 -20.78 -34.78 -52.84
C LEU A 33 -20.44 -36.27 -53.00
N SER A 34 -19.22 -36.57 -53.44
CA SER A 34 -18.68 -37.94 -53.43
C SER A 34 -17.23 -37.97 -52.95
N GLY A 35 -16.99 -38.73 -51.87
CA GLY A 35 -15.69 -38.85 -51.21
C GLY A 35 -15.66 -38.29 -49.78
N LEU A 36 -15.87 -39.17 -48.81
CA LEU A 36 -15.60 -38.93 -47.38
C LEU A 36 -14.18 -39.43 -47.03
N PRO A 37 -13.14 -38.57 -47.00
CA PRO A 37 -11.91 -38.89 -46.29
C PRO A 37 -12.13 -38.76 -44.78
N THR A 38 -11.60 -39.71 -44.01
CA THR A 38 -11.70 -39.72 -42.55
C THR A 38 -11.11 -38.45 -41.91
N LYS A 39 -11.74 -37.95 -40.83
CA LYS A 39 -11.33 -36.72 -40.13
C LYS A 39 -9.89 -36.82 -39.59
N LYS A 40 -8.92 -36.30 -40.35
CA LYS A 40 -7.53 -36.13 -39.88
C LYS A 40 -7.51 -35.16 -38.69
N LYS A 41 -6.94 -35.60 -37.57
CA LYS A 41 -6.66 -34.74 -36.40
C LYS A 41 -5.61 -33.67 -36.77
N GLY A 42 -6.08 -32.48 -37.14
CA GLY A 42 -5.22 -31.33 -37.43
C GLY A 42 -4.85 -30.53 -36.19
N ASN A 43 -3.56 -30.23 -35.99
CA ASN A 43 -3.09 -29.46 -34.84
C ASN A 43 -3.63 -28.03 -34.87
N ALA A 44 -4.49 -27.68 -33.90
CA ALA A 44 -5.03 -26.32 -33.73
C ALA A 44 -3.91 -25.25 -33.61
N ALA A 45 -2.77 -25.59 -33.01
CA ALA A 45 -1.59 -24.74 -32.97
C ALA A 45 -1.06 -24.37 -34.37
N LYS A 46 -1.12 -25.29 -35.36
CA LYS A 46 -0.72 -24.99 -36.75
C LYS A 46 -1.72 -24.06 -37.43
N ALA A 47 -3.01 -24.20 -37.15
CA ALA A 47 -4.04 -23.27 -37.63
C ALA A 47 -3.86 -21.86 -37.05
N PHE A 48 -3.55 -21.76 -35.74
CA PHE A 48 -3.33 -20.46 -35.08
C PHE A 48 -2.03 -19.78 -35.54
N MET A 49 -0.93 -20.53 -35.72
CA MET A 49 0.31 -19.97 -36.26
C MET A 49 0.12 -19.51 -37.72
N ASN A 50 -0.59 -20.29 -38.55
CA ASN A 50 -0.97 -19.90 -39.91
C ASN A 50 -1.97 -18.72 -39.97
N PHE A 51 -2.65 -18.38 -38.88
CA PHE A 51 -3.47 -17.17 -38.75
C PHE A 51 -2.62 -15.95 -38.39
N LEU A 52 -1.72 -16.09 -37.41
CA LEU A 52 -0.77 -15.03 -37.00
C LEU A 52 0.10 -14.59 -38.19
N TYR A 53 0.72 -15.55 -38.88
CA TYR A 53 1.46 -15.32 -40.12
C TYR A 53 1.36 -16.52 -41.06
N ASN A 54 0.81 -16.31 -42.24
CA ASN A 54 0.78 -17.30 -43.30
C ASN A 54 1.92 -17.01 -44.30
N PRO A 55 3.02 -17.79 -44.32
CA PRO A 55 4.15 -17.54 -45.22
C PRO A 55 3.81 -17.85 -46.69
N GLU A 56 2.90 -18.79 -46.95
CA GLU A 56 2.48 -19.17 -48.32
C GLU A 56 1.65 -18.05 -48.98
N LYS A 57 0.75 -17.43 -48.23
CA LYS A 57 -0.12 -16.32 -48.69
C LYS A 57 0.42 -14.93 -48.37
N LYS A 58 1.57 -14.83 -47.67
CA LYS A 58 2.17 -13.58 -47.15
C LYS A 58 1.19 -12.70 -46.37
N THR A 59 0.30 -13.31 -45.57
CA THR A 59 -0.69 -12.58 -44.74
C THR A 59 -0.31 -12.59 -43.26
N VAL A 60 -0.56 -11.48 -42.57
CA VAL A 60 -0.38 -11.27 -41.13
C VAL A 60 -1.76 -11.06 -40.50
N LEU A 61 -2.09 -11.80 -39.44
CA LEU A 61 -3.43 -11.79 -38.80
C LEU A 61 -4.58 -11.96 -39.83
N GLY A 62 -4.37 -12.86 -40.80
CA GLY A 62 -5.32 -13.13 -41.88
C GLY A 62 -5.44 -12.07 -42.98
N ARG A 63 -4.66 -10.97 -42.96
CA ARG A 63 -4.69 -9.91 -44.00
C ARG A 63 -3.32 -9.71 -44.65
N ASP A 64 -3.31 -9.39 -45.93
CA ASP A 64 -2.12 -9.02 -46.69
C ASP A 64 -1.62 -7.61 -46.34
N SER A 65 -0.38 -7.31 -46.73
CA SER A 65 0.26 -6.01 -46.46
C SER A 65 -0.46 -4.82 -47.11
N LEU A 66 -1.08 -5.01 -48.28
CA LEU A 66 -1.80 -3.94 -48.99
C LEU A 66 -3.11 -3.58 -48.27
N ASN A 67 -3.86 -4.56 -47.76
CA ASN A 67 -5.04 -4.29 -46.94
C ASN A 67 -4.69 -3.74 -45.55
N TRP A 68 -3.55 -4.12 -44.96
CA TRP A 68 -3.03 -3.45 -43.75
C TRP A 68 -2.65 -1.98 -44.02
N ALA A 69 -1.99 -1.69 -45.14
CA ALA A 69 -1.65 -0.32 -45.54
C ALA A 69 -2.91 0.54 -45.77
N LYS A 70 -3.90 0.02 -46.51
CA LYS A 70 -5.20 0.67 -46.72
C LYS A 70 -5.93 0.97 -45.40
N LEU A 71 -5.97 0.01 -44.48
CA LEU A 71 -6.62 0.18 -43.18
C LEU A 71 -5.92 1.25 -42.32
N SER A 72 -4.58 1.23 -42.31
CA SER A 72 -3.78 2.22 -41.59
C SER A 72 -4.02 3.63 -42.14
N ALA A 73 -3.90 3.80 -43.47
CA ALA A 73 -4.13 5.07 -44.14
C ALA A 73 -5.55 5.63 -43.86
N PHE A 74 -6.58 4.78 -43.94
CA PHE A 74 -7.96 5.17 -43.59
C PHE A 74 -8.06 5.73 -42.16
N TYR A 75 -7.55 5.00 -41.16
CA TYR A 75 -7.66 5.47 -39.77
C TYR A 75 -6.78 6.69 -39.48
N THR A 76 -5.59 6.82 -40.09
CA THR A 76 -4.77 8.04 -39.96
C THR A 76 -5.51 9.26 -40.49
N VAL A 77 -6.13 9.17 -41.67
CA VAL A 77 -6.91 10.26 -42.27
C VAL A 77 -8.16 10.56 -41.43
N PHE A 78 -8.90 9.53 -41.00
CA PHE A 78 -10.10 9.67 -40.17
C PHE A 78 -9.82 10.38 -38.84
N TYR A 79 -8.82 9.94 -38.08
CA TYR A 79 -8.49 10.55 -36.79
C TYR A 79 -7.87 11.93 -36.91
N PHE A 80 -7.16 12.23 -38.02
CA PHE A 80 -6.71 13.59 -38.32
C PHE A 80 -7.90 14.54 -38.48
N PHE A 81 -8.87 14.22 -39.34
CA PHE A 81 -10.05 15.05 -39.53
C PHE A 81 -10.92 15.16 -38.27
N LEU A 82 -11.07 14.08 -37.49
CA LEU A 82 -11.79 14.11 -36.21
C LEU A 82 -11.10 15.02 -35.18
N GLY A 83 -9.76 15.02 -35.14
CA GLY A 83 -8.98 15.93 -34.29
C GLY A 83 -9.13 17.39 -34.71
N CYS A 84 -9.02 17.68 -36.01
CA CYS A 84 -9.26 19.02 -36.55
C CYS A 84 -10.68 19.52 -36.28
N PHE A 85 -11.69 18.64 -36.39
CA PHE A 85 -13.09 18.97 -36.07
C PHE A 85 -13.26 19.33 -34.58
N PHE A 86 -12.67 18.56 -33.66
CA PHE A 86 -12.71 18.86 -32.23
C PHE A 86 -12.04 20.21 -31.90
N VAL A 87 -10.85 20.47 -32.46
CA VAL A 87 -10.16 21.77 -32.28
C VAL A 87 -11.00 22.92 -32.86
N GLY A 88 -11.65 22.72 -34.02
CA GLY A 88 -12.59 23.66 -34.61
C GLY A 88 -13.77 23.99 -33.68
N LEU A 89 -14.39 22.98 -33.08
CA LEU A 89 -15.48 23.18 -32.10
C LEU A 89 -15.02 23.99 -30.88
N VAL A 90 -13.83 23.70 -30.34
CA VAL A 90 -13.27 24.45 -29.20
C VAL A 90 -12.92 25.90 -29.58
N TYR A 91 -12.39 26.13 -30.78
CA TYR A 91 -12.10 27.47 -31.30
C TYR A 91 -13.39 28.29 -31.51
N ILE A 92 -14.41 27.69 -32.12
CA ILE A 92 -15.73 28.30 -32.31
C ILE A 92 -16.33 28.66 -30.94
N PHE A 93 -16.33 27.73 -29.98
CA PHE A 93 -16.81 27.99 -28.62
C PHE A 93 -16.06 29.17 -27.97
N ALA A 94 -14.73 29.21 -28.06
CA ALA A 94 -13.92 30.29 -27.50
C ALA A 94 -14.16 31.65 -28.19
N SER A 95 -14.46 31.66 -29.49
CA SER A 95 -14.77 32.89 -30.25
C SER A 95 -16.16 33.49 -29.94
N ILE A 96 -17.04 32.72 -29.29
CA ILE A 96 -18.40 33.13 -28.87
C ILE A 96 -18.41 33.64 -27.42
N LEU A 97 -17.27 33.62 -26.71
CA LEU A 97 -17.13 34.14 -25.35
C LEU A 97 -16.59 35.57 -25.36
N ASP A 98 -17.36 36.49 -24.76
CA ASP A 98 -16.87 37.81 -24.39
C ASP A 98 -15.79 37.69 -23.28
N ARG A 99 -14.88 38.67 -23.22
CA ARG A 99 -13.74 38.72 -22.28
C ARG A 99 -13.95 39.67 -21.10
N VAL A 100 -14.90 40.60 -21.23
CA VAL A 100 -15.28 41.59 -20.22
C VAL A 100 -16.49 41.07 -19.43
N GLU A 101 -17.50 40.56 -20.14
CA GLU A 101 -18.80 40.18 -19.57
C GLU A 101 -19.06 38.65 -19.61
N PRO A 102 -19.38 38.00 -18.48
CA PRO A 102 -19.80 36.60 -18.50
C PRO A 102 -21.18 36.45 -19.13
N ARG A 103 -21.25 35.69 -20.24
CA ARG A 103 -22.46 35.41 -21.04
C ARG A 103 -23.70 34.96 -20.25
N TYR A 104 -23.51 34.32 -19.09
CA TYR A 104 -24.59 34.01 -18.15
C TYR A 104 -24.26 34.62 -16.79
N HIS A 105 -24.93 35.72 -16.46
CA HIS A 105 -24.79 36.45 -15.20
C HIS A 105 -26.16 36.65 -14.54
N ASN A 106 -26.20 37.25 -13.34
CA ASN A 106 -27.42 37.44 -12.55
C ASN A 106 -28.33 36.19 -12.56
N THR A 107 -29.63 36.34 -12.83
CA THR A 107 -30.67 35.29 -12.81
C THR A 107 -30.48 34.17 -13.83
N GLU A 108 -29.77 34.41 -14.93
CA GLU A 108 -29.54 33.41 -15.99
C GLU A 108 -28.33 32.51 -15.71
N SER A 109 -27.47 32.91 -14.75
CA SER A 109 -26.36 32.07 -14.31
C SER A 109 -26.87 30.79 -13.61
N ALA A 110 -26.13 29.69 -13.76
CA ALA A 110 -26.44 28.43 -13.06
C ALA A 110 -26.46 28.55 -11.51
N MET A 111 -25.89 29.64 -10.96
CA MET A 111 -25.95 29.98 -9.54
C MET A 111 -27.32 30.54 -9.12
N ALA A 112 -28.04 31.19 -10.04
CA ALA A 112 -29.33 31.84 -9.78
C ALA A 112 -30.54 31.11 -10.37
N VAL A 113 -30.36 30.13 -11.27
CA VAL A 113 -31.40 29.14 -11.65
C VAL A 113 -32.01 28.40 -10.43
N ARG A 114 -31.42 28.55 -9.24
CA ARG A 114 -31.86 27.99 -7.96
C ARG A 114 -32.37 29.02 -6.93
N SER A 115 -32.39 30.32 -7.24
CA SER A 115 -32.75 31.42 -6.32
C SER A 115 -33.30 32.64 -7.05
N THR A 116 -34.43 33.19 -6.60
CA THR A 116 -34.96 34.49 -7.07
C THR A 116 -34.09 35.68 -6.68
N SER A 117 -33.20 35.49 -5.70
CA SER A 117 -32.35 36.52 -5.10
C SER A 117 -30.87 36.24 -5.37
N ALA A 118 -30.10 37.29 -5.67
CA ALA A 118 -28.74 37.17 -6.20
C ALA A 118 -27.72 36.64 -5.18
N VAL A 119 -26.88 35.71 -5.62
CA VAL A 119 -25.92 34.99 -4.76
C VAL A 119 -24.63 35.80 -4.57
N VAL A 120 -24.65 36.75 -3.63
CA VAL A 120 -23.46 37.48 -3.18
C VAL A 120 -22.87 36.80 -1.93
N GLY A 121 -21.62 36.36 -2.04
CA GLY A 121 -20.82 35.89 -0.91
C GLY A 121 -20.08 37.03 -0.20
N MET A 122 -19.50 36.74 0.96
CA MET A 122 -18.65 37.66 1.72
C MET A 122 -17.27 37.06 2.00
N GLY A 123 -16.33 37.92 2.41
CA GLY A 123 -15.02 37.51 2.93
C GLY A 123 -14.44 38.55 3.89
N PHE A 124 -13.34 38.19 4.56
CA PHE A 124 -12.69 39.03 5.57
C PHE A 124 -11.16 39.12 5.36
N ARG A 125 -10.50 40.08 6.03
CA ARG A 125 -9.05 40.21 6.17
C ARG A 125 -8.69 40.58 7.63
N PRO A 126 -7.55 40.11 8.18
CA PRO A 126 -6.53 39.28 7.54
C PRO A 126 -7.05 37.86 7.28
N GLN A 127 -6.53 37.19 6.25
CA GLN A 127 -6.75 35.75 6.09
C GLN A 127 -5.55 35.01 6.69
N PRO A 128 -5.76 33.95 7.49
CA PRO A 128 -4.67 33.07 7.93
C PRO A 128 -4.07 32.31 6.74
N ILE A 129 -2.90 31.72 6.97
CA ILE A 129 -2.03 31.10 5.93
C ILE A 129 -2.37 29.61 5.70
N VAL A 130 -3.43 29.12 6.36
CA VAL A 130 -4.05 27.79 6.21
C VAL A 130 -5.55 28.03 6.01
N ASP A 131 -6.26 27.15 5.28
CA ASP A 131 -7.72 27.26 4.98
C ASP A 131 -8.67 27.03 6.20
N ASP A 132 -8.19 27.37 7.39
CA ASP A 132 -8.99 27.54 8.60
C ASP A 132 -9.48 28.98 8.70
N SER A 133 -10.65 29.21 9.29
CA SER A 133 -11.20 30.56 9.46
C SER A 133 -10.77 31.24 10.75
N LEU A 134 -9.59 30.90 11.30
CA LEU A 134 -9.12 31.28 12.63
C LEU A 134 -8.07 32.40 12.58
N ILE A 135 -8.36 33.51 13.28
CA ILE A 135 -7.36 34.51 13.67
C ILE A 135 -6.86 34.13 15.08
N HIS A 136 -5.64 33.62 15.19
CA HIS A 136 -4.98 33.39 16.47
C HIS A 136 -3.95 34.49 16.74
N ILE A 137 -4.16 35.25 17.81
CA ILE A 137 -3.29 36.32 18.30
C ILE A 137 -2.63 35.84 19.58
N SER A 138 -1.32 35.95 19.68
CA SER A 138 -0.58 35.80 20.94
C SER A 138 0.28 37.04 21.17
N ASN A 139 0.88 37.15 22.35
CA ASN A 139 1.74 38.28 22.69
C ASN A 139 3.20 38.08 22.23
N ASP A 140 3.40 37.29 21.17
CA ASP A 140 4.62 37.27 20.34
C ASP A 140 4.54 38.42 19.30
N PRO A 141 5.38 39.47 19.41
CA PRO A 141 5.36 40.59 18.46
C PRO A 141 5.61 40.18 17.02
N SER A 142 6.37 39.10 16.78
CA SER A 142 6.64 38.61 15.41
C SER A 142 5.42 37.96 14.77
N GLN A 143 4.53 37.36 15.58
CA GLN A 143 3.23 36.88 15.11
C GLN A 143 2.28 38.05 14.84
N GLN A 144 2.25 39.06 15.71
CA GLN A 144 1.42 40.26 15.54
C GLN A 144 1.81 41.02 14.27
N GLU A 145 3.10 41.25 14.02
CA GLU A 145 3.62 41.86 12.78
C GLU A 145 3.25 41.03 11.54
N ARG A 146 3.30 39.68 11.63
CA ARG A 146 2.90 38.79 10.53
C ARG A 146 1.40 38.83 10.22
N ILE A 147 0.55 39.13 11.21
CA ILE A 147 -0.89 39.31 11.03
C ILE A 147 -1.19 40.71 10.48
N GLY A 148 -0.57 41.75 11.07
CA GLY A 148 -0.69 43.15 10.63
C GLY A 148 -0.22 43.36 9.19
N SER A 149 0.91 42.77 8.80
CA SER A 149 1.42 42.85 7.42
C SER A 149 0.48 42.26 6.36
N SER A 150 -0.41 41.33 6.72
CA SER A 150 -1.47 40.83 5.82
C SER A 150 -2.55 41.90 5.54
N LEU A 151 -2.87 42.74 6.53
CA LEU A 151 -3.72 43.92 6.34
C LEU A 151 -2.97 45.08 5.67
N ARG A 152 -1.69 45.29 6.01
CA ARG A 152 -0.80 46.28 5.36
C ARG A 152 -0.77 46.08 3.84
N LEU A 153 -0.47 44.85 3.39
CA LEU A 153 -0.50 44.49 1.98
C LEU A 153 -1.87 44.73 1.33
N PHE A 154 -2.97 44.55 2.07
CA PHE A 154 -4.32 44.81 1.55
C PHE A 154 -4.64 46.31 1.48
N ARG A 155 -4.22 47.11 2.47
CA ARG A 155 -4.28 48.60 2.46
C ARG A 155 -3.53 49.16 1.27
N ASP A 156 -2.33 48.67 1.01
CA ASP A 156 -1.42 49.23 0.00
C ASP A 156 -2.03 49.17 -1.42
N VAL A 157 -2.91 48.20 -1.70
CA VAL A 157 -3.68 48.14 -2.95
C VAL A 157 -4.62 49.35 -3.13
N PHE A 158 -5.22 49.88 -2.05
CA PHE A 158 -6.07 51.07 -2.12
C PHE A 158 -5.25 52.36 -2.21
N LEU A 159 -4.07 52.39 -1.58
CA LEU A 159 -3.14 53.51 -1.70
C LEU A 159 -2.62 53.64 -3.15
N VAL A 160 -2.19 52.52 -3.76
CA VAL A 160 -1.79 52.50 -5.19
C VAL A 160 -2.96 52.83 -6.12
N GLN A 161 -4.20 52.42 -5.79
CA GLN A 161 -5.39 52.83 -6.53
C GLN A 161 -5.53 54.36 -6.56
N SER A 162 -5.28 55.04 -5.44
CA SER A 162 -5.39 56.50 -5.33
C SER A 162 -4.28 57.29 -6.04
N SER A 163 -3.18 56.65 -6.45
CA SER A 163 -2.02 57.34 -7.05
C SER A 163 -1.79 57.05 -8.54
N GLU A 164 -2.15 55.86 -9.05
CA GLU A 164 -1.75 55.41 -10.40
C GLU A 164 -2.88 54.84 -11.28
N ALA A 165 -4.10 54.65 -10.75
CA ALA A 165 -5.17 53.95 -11.44
C ALA A 165 -6.15 54.88 -12.19
N LYS A 166 -6.82 54.35 -13.23
CA LYS A 166 -7.93 55.05 -13.91
C LYS A 166 -9.22 54.98 -13.07
N THR A 167 -9.34 55.90 -12.12
CA THR A 167 -10.48 55.96 -11.19
C THR A 167 -11.09 57.35 -11.07
N GLU A 168 -12.36 57.38 -10.70
CA GLU A 168 -13.18 58.60 -10.52
C GLU A 168 -13.89 58.53 -9.15
N GLU A 169 -14.23 59.68 -8.56
CA GLU A 169 -14.94 59.72 -7.27
C GLU A 169 -16.43 59.45 -7.45
N CYS A 170 -16.92 58.34 -6.92
CA CYS A 170 -18.34 57.98 -7.01
C CYS A 170 -19.16 58.59 -5.85
N SER A 171 -20.39 59.01 -6.16
CA SER A 171 -21.34 59.62 -5.22
C SER A 171 -22.77 59.16 -5.47
N GLU A 172 -23.74 59.58 -4.64
CA GLU A 172 -25.17 59.33 -4.89
C GLU A 172 -25.68 59.97 -6.20
N LYS A 173 -24.98 60.99 -6.72
CA LYS A 173 -25.31 61.67 -8.00
C LYS A 173 -24.60 61.06 -9.20
N GLU A 174 -23.42 60.48 -8.97
CA GLU A 174 -22.51 59.96 -10.01
C GLU A 174 -22.07 58.55 -9.58
N PRO A 175 -22.92 57.53 -9.77
CA PRO A 175 -22.68 56.16 -9.32
C PRO A 175 -21.83 55.33 -10.30
N ALA A 176 -21.29 54.19 -9.82
CA ALA A 176 -20.56 53.21 -10.64
C ALA A 176 -21.33 52.71 -11.90
N SER A 177 -22.65 52.82 -11.91
CA SER A 177 -23.50 52.49 -13.06
C SER A 177 -23.44 53.52 -14.21
N GLU A 178 -22.92 54.71 -13.98
CA GLU A 178 -22.84 55.78 -14.99
C GLU A 178 -21.40 56.03 -15.49
N LEU A 179 -20.41 55.52 -14.76
CA LEU A 179 -19.00 55.54 -15.15
C LEU A 179 -18.72 54.84 -16.51
N PRO A 180 -17.77 55.36 -17.33
CA PRO A 180 -17.34 54.74 -18.58
C PRO A 180 -16.78 53.31 -18.41
N TYR A 181 -17.07 52.43 -19.37
CA TYR A 181 -16.58 51.04 -19.35
C TYR A 181 -15.06 50.96 -19.20
N GLY A 182 -14.59 50.25 -18.17
CA GLY A 182 -13.18 50.05 -17.86
C GLY A 182 -12.61 50.99 -16.79
N THR A 183 -13.31 52.08 -16.44
CA THR A 183 -13.02 52.92 -15.26
C THR A 183 -13.64 52.32 -13.99
N ALA A 184 -13.23 52.79 -12.81
CA ALA A 184 -13.75 52.30 -11.53
C ALA A 184 -13.85 53.41 -10.48
N CYS A 185 -14.75 53.24 -9.50
CA CYS A 185 -14.78 54.11 -8.32
C CYS A 185 -13.47 54.03 -7.53
N LEU A 186 -12.97 55.20 -7.13
CA LEU A 186 -11.95 55.35 -6.10
C LEU A 186 -12.53 54.97 -4.72
N PHE A 187 -11.83 54.15 -3.94
CA PHE A 187 -12.19 53.86 -2.54
C PHE A 187 -11.02 54.23 -1.62
N ASN A 188 -11.02 55.46 -1.11
CA ASN A 188 -9.88 55.98 -0.34
C ASN A 188 -9.83 55.41 1.09
N TRP A 189 -8.71 54.75 1.43
CA TRP A 189 -8.45 54.22 2.78
C TRP A 189 -8.37 55.32 3.86
N SER A 190 -7.79 56.48 3.55
CA SER A 190 -7.54 57.53 4.55
C SER A 190 -8.83 58.21 5.04
N HIS A 191 -9.93 58.09 4.30
CA HIS A 191 -11.25 58.57 4.72
C HIS A 191 -11.87 57.70 5.83
N ILE A 192 -11.36 56.47 6.03
CA ILE A 192 -11.77 55.56 7.12
C ILE A 192 -10.73 55.59 8.25
N VAL A 193 -9.43 55.54 7.93
CA VAL A 193 -8.33 55.62 8.91
C VAL A 193 -7.65 56.98 8.78
N LYS A 194 -8.18 57.96 9.52
CA LYS A 194 -7.90 59.40 9.35
C LYS A 194 -6.61 59.90 10.02
N SER A 195 -6.03 59.13 10.94
CA SER A 195 -4.82 59.49 11.69
C SER A 195 -4.01 58.25 12.11
N ALA A 196 -2.75 58.46 12.51
CA ALA A 196 -1.91 57.41 13.10
C ALA A 196 -2.47 56.92 14.46
N ASP A 197 -3.12 57.79 15.22
CA ASP A 197 -3.74 57.46 16.51
C ASP A 197 -5.07 56.69 16.40
N HIS A 198 -5.58 56.48 15.18
CA HIS A 198 -6.79 55.71 14.94
C HIS A 198 -6.59 54.25 15.41
N PRO A 199 -7.54 53.62 16.13
CA PRO A 199 -7.32 52.30 16.75
C PRO A 199 -6.95 51.20 15.74
N CYS A 200 -7.51 51.28 14.52
CA CYS A 200 -7.18 50.39 13.39
C CYS A 200 -6.02 50.90 12.50
N SER A 201 -5.12 51.76 13.00
CA SER A 201 -3.95 52.22 12.26
C SER A 201 -2.89 51.13 12.11
N ASP A 202 -1.95 51.33 11.17
CA ASP A 202 -0.85 50.41 10.92
C ASP A 202 0.20 50.45 12.05
N ASP A 203 0.42 51.61 12.67
CA ASP A 203 1.33 51.80 13.81
C ASP A 203 0.85 51.07 15.08
N ASN A 204 -0.47 50.88 15.19
CA ASN A 204 -1.10 50.05 16.23
C ASN A 204 -1.27 48.57 15.81
N LEU A 205 -0.67 48.17 14.69
CA LEU A 205 -0.86 46.86 14.04
C LEU A 205 -2.36 46.50 13.93
N PHE A 206 -3.17 47.41 13.41
CA PHE A 206 -4.62 47.26 13.23
C PHE A 206 -5.35 46.79 14.50
N GLY A 207 -4.90 47.24 15.68
CA GLY A 207 -5.46 46.89 16.99
C GLY A 207 -4.99 45.56 17.57
N PHE A 208 -4.26 44.72 16.82
CA PHE A 208 -3.73 43.43 17.31
C PHE A 208 -2.75 43.60 18.47
N LYS A 209 -2.06 44.74 18.55
CA LYS A 209 -1.10 45.09 19.62
C LYS A 209 -1.75 45.33 20.99
N ASN A 210 -2.99 45.83 20.99
CA ASN A 210 -3.70 46.26 22.21
C ASN A 210 -4.86 45.31 22.57
N GLU A 211 -4.83 44.06 22.10
CA GLU A 211 -5.86 43.04 22.33
C GLU A 211 -7.27 43.45 21.81
N GLN A 212 -7.35 44.48 20.93
CA GLN A 212 -8.57 45.03 20.33
C GLN A 212 -8.54 44.93 18.80
N PRO A 213 -8.58 43.72 18.24
CA PRO A 213 -8.30 43.47 16.82
C PRO A 213 -9.33 44.12 15.88
N CYS A 214 -8.85 44.78 14.83
CA CYS A 214 -9.66 45.24 13.71
C CYS A 214 -9.65 44.23 12.56
N VAL A 215 -10.84 43.83 12.13
CA VAL A 215 -11.05 42.89 11.02
C VAL A 215 -11.84 43.58 9.91
N LEU A 216 -11.33 43.49 8.68
CA LEU A 216 -11.94 44.09 7.50
C LEU A 216 -12.91 43.11 6.86
N VAL A 217 -14.14 43.53 6.60
CA VAL A 217 -15.22 42.70 6.03
C VAL A 217 -15.69 43.30 4.70
N LYS A 218 -15.87 42.46 3.67
CA LYS A 218 -16.22 42.88 2.30
C LYS A 218 -17.10 41.87 1.56
N LEU A 219 -17.81 42.35 0.53
CA LEU A 219 -18.59 41.50 -0.39
C LEU A 219 -17.72 40.95 -1.52
N ASN A 220 -18.07 39.78 -2.05
CA ASN A 220 -17.42 39.20 -3.23
C ASN A 220 -17.82 39.93 -4.52
N LYS A 221 -16.89 40.06 -5.47
CA LYS A 221 -17.15 40.66 -6.80
C LYS A 221 -18.12 39.76 -7.58
N VAL A 222 -19.31 40.27 -7.90
CA VAL A 222 -20.31 39.61 -8.76
C VAL A 222 -20.65 40.56 -9.91
N TYR A 223 -20.44 40.13 -11.16
CA TYR A 223 -20.65 40.99 -12.33
C TYR A 223 -22.11 41.40 -12.47
N GLY A 224 -22.35 42.69 -12.70
CA GLY A 224 -23.70 43.22 -12.93
C GLY A 224 -24.62 43.25 -11.70
N TRP A 225 -24.13 42.88 -10.51
CA TRP A 225 -24.93 42.93 -9.28
C TRP A 225 -24.88 44.31 -8.62
N ALA A 226 -26.05 44.83 -8.26
CA ALA A 226 -26.21 45.96 -7.34
C ALA A 226 -27.37 45.68 -6.36
N PRO A 227 -27.33 46.24 -5.14
CA PRO A 227 -28.41 46.09 -4.17
C PRO A 227 -29.68 46.85 -4.60
N ILE A 228 -30.85 46.24 -4.39
CA ILE A 228 -32.13 46.75 -4.88
C ILE A 228 -32.67 47.83 -3.92
N LYS A 229 -33.29 48.89 -4.44
CA LYS A 229 -34.03 49.87 -3.62
C LYS A 229 -35.29 49.22 -3.04
N GLY A 230 -35.41 49.15 -1.72
CA GLY A 230 -36.55 48.47 -1.09
C GLY A 230 -36.68 48.70 0.41
N VAL A 231 -37.56 47.91 1.04
CA VAL A 231 -37.77 47.91 2.49
C VAL A 231 -36.65 47.11 3.16
N LEU A 232 -35.98 47.73 4.13
CA LEU A 232 -34.84 47.16 4.82
C LEU A 232 -35.27 45.98 5.75
N PRO A 233 -34.46 44.92 5.93
CA PRO A 233 -34.81 43.83 6.85
C PRO A 233 -35.09 44.31 8.29
N SER A 234 -36.11 43.74 8.93
CA SER A 234 -36.65 44.19 10.22
C SER A 234 -35.63 44.25 11.36
N ASN A 235 -34.59 43.42 11.31
CA ASN A 235 -33.47 43.45 12.26
C ASN A 235 -32.69 44.78 12.19
N ILE A 236 -32.43 45.31 10.99
CA ILE A 236 -31.73 46.59 10.82
C ILE A 236 -32.67 47.76 11.11
N GLN A 237 -33.96 47.66 10.79
CA GLN A 237 -34.96 48.68 11.19
C GLN A 237 -34.94 48.91 12.72
N LYS A 238 -34.96 47.82 13.50
CA LYS A 238 -34.83 47.85 14.97
C LYS A 238 -33.52 48.50 15.42
N LEU A 239 -32.38 48.10 14.85
CA LEU A 239 -31.07 48.67 15.22
C LEU A 239 -30.96 50.17 14.92
N ARG A 240 -31.52 50.63 13.79
CA ARG A 240 -31.61 52.05 13.43
C ARG A 240 -32.59 52.85 14.31
N GLY A 241 -33.39 52.20 15.16
CA GLY A 241 -34.35 52.86 16.05
C GLY A 241 -35.55 53.48 15.34
N VAL A 242 -35.84 53.05 14.09
CA VAL A 242 -36.91 53.61 13.28
C VAL A 242 -38.23 52.90 13.60
N SER A 243 -39.19 53.62 14.18
CA SER A 243 -40.56 53.12 14.35
C SER A 243 -41.23 52.89 12.99
N SER A 244 -42.06 51.85 12.90
CA SER A 244 -42.52 51.19 11.66
C SER A 244 -43.41 52.01 10.70
N SER A 245 -43.50 53.33 10.85
CA SER A 245 -44.44 54.21 10.13
C SER A 245 -43.82 55.14 9.09
N LYS A 246 -42.49 55.14 8.90
CA LYS A 246 -41.83 55.83 7.78
C LYS A 246 -40.90 54.90 7.01
N SER A 247 -41.36 54.46 5.83
CA SER A 247 -40.60 53.63 4.90
C SER A 247 -39.53 54.44 4.15
N THR A 248 -38.41 54.74 4.80
CA THR A 248 -37.20 55.18 4.09
C THR A 248 -36.66 54.03 3.25
N THR A 249 -37.01 54.02 1.97
CA THR A 249 -36.41 53.12 0.96
C THR A 249 -34.92 53.39 0.86
N ASN A 250 -34.09 52.37 1.07
CA ASN A 250 -32.66 52.47 0.84
C ASN A 250 -32.17 51.22 0.07
N SER A 251 -31.03 51.37 -0.59
CA SER A 251 -30.26 50.36 -1.33
C SER A 251 -28.86 50.14 -0.76
N ASP A 252 -28.43 50.83 0.30
CA ASP A 252 -27.13 50.57 0.94
C ASP A 252 -27.04 49.15 1.55
N VAL A 253 -25.83 48.61 1.63
CA VAL A 253 -25.57 47.31 2.27
C VAL A 253 -25.09 47.50 3.69
N TYR A 254 -25.83 46.97 4.66
CA TYR A 254 -25.51 47.04 6.08
C TYR A 254 -24.76 45.79 6.53
N ILE A 255 -23.67 45.92 7.30
CA ILE A 255 -22.87 44.80 7.79
C ILE A 255 -22.96 44.71 9.31
N THR A 256 -23.28 43.53 9.84
CA THR A 256 -23.32 43.23 11.29
C THR A 256 -22.53 41.97 11.59
N CYS A 257 -21.61 42.02 12.54
CA CYS A 257 -20.89 40.87 13.08
C CYS A 257 -21.35 40.59 14.52
N THR A 258 -21.77 39.34 14.77
CA THR A 258 -22.25 38.88 16.09
C THR A 258 -21.51 37.62 16.49
N GLY A 259 -21.72 37.15 17.73
CA GLY A 259 -21.42 35.76 18.06
C GLY A 259 -22.17 34.79 17.14
N THR A 260 -21.59 33.61 16.91
CA THR A 260 -22.23 32.52 16.15
C THR A 260 -23.27 31.80 17.01
N HIS A 261 -22.96 31.56 18.28
CA HIS A 261 -23.86 30.97 19.28
C HIS A 261 -24.20 31.99 20.38
N ALA A 262 -25.14 31.64 21.27
CA ALA A 262 -25.45 32.46 22.46
C ALA A 262 -24.19 32.73 23.30
N ALA A 263 -23.45 31.67 23.65
CA ALA A 263 -22.23 31.78 24.45
C ALA A 263 -21.07 32.56 23.79
N ASP A 264 -21.08 32.77 22.47
CA ASP A 264 -20.18 33.72 21.78
C ASP A 264 -20.72 35.16 21.86
N SER A 265 -22.04 35.31 21.81
CA SER A 265 -22.74 36.60 21.81
C SER A 265 -22.74 37.26 23.19
N ASP A 266 -22.84 36.47 24.26
CA ASP A 266 -22.73 36.91 25.66
C ASP A 266 -21.33 37.49 25.99
N VAL A 267 -20.36 37.23 25.12
CA VAL A 267 -18.93 37.53 25.28
C VAL A 267 -18.50 38.73 24.44
N ILE A 268 -19.02 38.87 23.22
CA ILE A 268 -18.78 40.00 22.33
C ILE A 268 -19.62 41.19 22.82
N THR A 269 -19.13 41.84 23.87
CA THR A 269 -19.85 42.89 24.61
C THR A 269 -19.85 44.25 23.92
N SER A 270 -18.88 44.53 23.02
CA SER A 270 -18.85 45.76 22.23
C SER A 270 -18.04 45.57 20.92
N THR A 271 -18.59 46.09 19.83
CA THR A 271 -17.98 46.09 18.49
C THR A 271 -18.23 47.42 17.80
N THR A 272 -17.18 48.06 17.32
CA THR A 272 -17.29 49.37 16.66
C THR A 272 -16.97 49.23 15.17
N TYR A 273 -17.81 49.81 14.34
CA TYR A 273 -17.80 49.71 12.88
C TYR A 273 -17.38 51.04 12.26
N TYR A 274 -16.36 51.00 11.41
CA TYR A 274 -15.87 52.14 10.64
C TYR A 274 -16.24 51.95 9.15
N SER A 275 -16.78 52.99 8.52
CA SER A 275 -17.41 52.90 7.20
C SER A 275 -17.25 54.22 6.43
N LEU A 276 -16.98 54.12 5.13
CA LEU A 276 -16.74 55.29 4.28
C LEU A 276 -18.01 56.16 4.19
N GLY A 277 -17.87 57.46 4.46
CA GLY A 277 -18.98 58.43 4.40
C GLY A 277 -19.89 58.50 5.64
N TYR A 278 -19.60 57.73 6.70
CA TYR A 278 -20.38 57.74 7.95
C TYR A 278 -19.56 58.32 9.12
N PRO A 279 -20.23 58.72 10.24
CA PRO A 279 -19.54 59.14 11.46
C PRO A 279 -18.61 58.05 12.00
N ASP A 280 -17.50 58.47 12.60
CA ASP A 280 -16.47 57.55 13.11
C ASP A 280 -17.02 56.74 14.30
N GLY A 281 -17.10 55.42 14.11
CA GLY A 281 -17.53 54.47 15.13
C GLY A 281 -19.05 54.39 15.32
N SER A 282 -19.70 53.58 14.48
CA SER A 282 -21.03 53.05 14.77
C SER A 282 -20.90 51.80 15.65
N ASP A 283 -21.60 51.69 16.77
CA ASP A 283 -21.58 50.46 17.61
C ASP A 283 -22.60 49.39 17.18
N LYS A 284 -23.32 49.61 16.07
CA LYS A 284 -24.50 48.80 15.69
C LYS A 284 -24.38 48.06 14.36
N PHE A 285 -23.76 48.70 13.37
CA PHE A 285 -23.58 48.17 12.01
C PHE A 285 -22.59 49.05 11.24
N GLY A 286 -21.87 48.44 10.31
CA GLY A 286 -21.19 49.16 9.23
C GLY A 286 -22.10 49.33 8.01
N VAL A 287 -21.69 50.18 7.08
CA VAL A 287 -22.42 50.44 5.83
C VAL A 287 -21.45 50.47 4.65
N ILE A 288 -21.86 49.86 3.54
CA ILE A 288 -21.28 50.07 2.21
C ILE A 288 -22.33 50.80 1.36
N PRO A 289 -22.06 52.04 0.93
CA PRO A 289 -22.99 52.80 0.09
C PRO A 289 -23.31 52.10 -1.23
N ASN A 290 -24.55 52.28 -1.72
CA ASN A 290 -25.02 51.65 -2.96
C ASN A 290 -24.20 52.02 -4.22
N TYR A 291 -23.65 53.24 -4.28
CA TYR A 291 -23.06 53.83 -5.47
C TYR A 291 -21.71 53.21 -5.89
N PHE A 292 -21.14 52.31 -5.08
CA PHE A 292 -19.99 51.47 -5.45
C PHE A 292 -20.36 50.25 -6.32
N PHE A 293 -21.65 50.03 -6.60
CA PHE A 293 -22.17 48.92 -7.40
C PHE A 293 -22.88 49.45 -8.67
N PRO A 294 -22.89 48.70 -9.79
CA PRO A 294 -22.46 47.31 -9.94
C PRO A 294 -20.99 47.11 -10.30
N PHE A 295 -20.46 45.92 -10.01
CA PHE A 295 -19.13 45.52 -10.50
C PHE A 295 -19.17 45.23 -12.01
N ARG A 296 -18.36 45.95 -12.79
CA ARG A 296 -18.27 45.89 -14.26
C ARG A 296 -16.95 45.33 -14.82
N ASN A 297 -16.21 44.54 -14.05
CA ASN A 297 -14.92 43.96 -14.45
C ASN A 297 -13.83 44.97 -14.89
N ALA A 298 -13.93 46.22 -14.41
CA ALA A 298 -12.89 47.22 -14.60
C ALA A 298 -11.58 46.78 -13.92
N LYS A 299 -10.45 46.95 -14.64
CA LYS A 299 -9.14 46.40 -14.28
C LYS A 299 -8.67 46.82 -12.89
N ASP A 300 -8.81 48.12 -12.59
CA ASP A 300 -8.25 48.73 -11.39
C ASP A 300 -9.33 48.93 -10.29
N HIS A 301 -10.44 48.17 -10.34
CA HIS A 301 -11.52 48.22 -9.34
C HIS A 301 -11.18 47.44 -8.06
N VAL A 302 -11.15 48.14 -6.92
CA VAL A 302 -11.09 47.56 -5.56
C VAL A 302 -12.48 47.28 -5.00
N GLN A 303 -12.58 46.34 -4.05
CA GLN A 303 -13.84 46.06 -3.35
C GLN A 303 -14.04 47.03 -2.18
N PRO A 304 -15.21 47.68 -2.04
CA PRO A 304 -15.53 48.44 -0.84
C PRO A 304 -15.62 47.51 0.39
N PHE A 305 -15.33 48.06 1.56
CA PHE A 305 -15.25 47.29 2.81
C PHE A 305 -15.70 48.11 4.04
N VAL A 306 -15.89 47.39 5.14
CA VAL A 306 -16.10 47.92 6.50
C VAL A 306 -14.99 47.40 7.39
N LEU A 307 -14.43 48.25 8.27
CA LEU A 307 -13.55 47.81 9.36
C LEU A 307 -14.39 47.58 10.63
N VAL A 308 -14.19 46.44 11.29
CA VAL A 308 -14.89 46.04 12.51
C VAL A 308 -13.87 45.81 13.62
N GLN A 309 -13.86 46.68 14.62
CA GLN A 309 -13.03 46.55 15.82
C GLN A 309 -13.80 45.79 16.90
N PHE A 310 -13.12 44.86 17.56
CA PHE A 310 -13.66 44.13 18.70
C PHE A 310 -13.03 44.69 19.98
N ASN A 311 -13.75 45.59 20.66
CA ASN A 311 -13.21 46.43 21.74
C ASN A 311 -12.96 45.65 23.04
N LYS A 312 -13.61 44.49 23.20
CA LYS A 312 -13.41 43.58 24.34
C LYS A 312 -13.68 42.14 23.92
N LEU A 313 -12.61 41.34 23.91
CA LEU A 313 -12.63 39.90 23.72
C LEU A 313 -12.00 39.20 24.95
N PRO A 314 -12.35 37.93 25.21
CA PRO A 314 -11.76 37.17 26.31
C PRO A 314 -10.37 36.63 25.94
N LEU A 315 -9.47 36.62 26.92
CA LEU A 315 -8.18 35.93 26.80
C LEU A 315 -8.37 34.41 26.99
N ASP A 316 -7.54 33.63 26.30
CA ASP A 316 -7.48 32.16 26.25
C ASP A 316 -8.82 31.46 25.98
N ARG A 317 -9.72 32.15 25.25
CA ARG A 317 -11.01 31.60 24.84
C ARG A 317 -11.28 31.83 23.36
N LEU A 318 -11.52 30.74 22.65
CA LEU A 318 -11.97 30.75 21.25
C LEU A 318 -13.38 31.34 21.17
N VAL A 319 -13.56 32.38 20.35
CA VAL A 319 -14.84 33.03 20.08
C VAL A 319 -15.18 32.87 18.60
N SER A 320 -16.38 32.36 18.31
CA SER A 320 -16.89 32.19 16.94
C SER A 320 -17.75 33.37 16.54
N ILE A 321 -17.42 34.00 15.41
CA ILE A 321 -18.04 35.23 14.92
C ILE A 321 -18.74 34.97 13.58
N THR A 322 -19.98 35.43 13.48
CA THR A 322 -20.76 35.44 12.23
C THR A 322 -21.00 36.87 11.77
N CYS A 323 -20.43 37.25 10.63
CA CYS A 323 -20.76 38.49 9.93
C CYS A 323 -21.85 38.24 8.89
N ARG A 324 -22.80 39.19 8.76
CA ARG A 324 -23.94 39.13 7.83
C ARG A 324 -24.09 40.48 7.10
N ALA A 325 -24.44 40.44 5.81
CA ALA A 325 -24.75 41.61 4.99
C ALA A 325 -26.26 41.69 4.69
N TRP A 326 -26.85 42.86 4.92
CA TRP A 326 -28.28 43.10 4.80
C TRP A 326 -28.53 44.21 3.77
N ALA A 327 -29.21 43.86 2.68
CA ALA A 327 -29.80 44.79 1.72
C ALA A 327 -31.09 44.15 1.15
N PRO A 328 -32.00 44.93 0.57
CA PRO A 328 -33.17 44.36 -0.11
C PRO A 328 -32.72 43.43 -1.25
N GLY A 329 -33.22 42.20 -1.25
CA GLY A 329 -32.78 41.15 -2.18
C GLY A 329 -31.58 40.30 -1.73
N ILE A 330 -31.03 40.50 -0.51
CA ILE A 330 -30.10 39.53 0.10
C ILE A 330 -30.89 38.59 1.03
N GLU A 331 -31.18 37.39 0.53
CA GLU A 331 -31.72 36.29 1.33
C GLU A 331 -30.59 35.43 1.90
N HIS A 332 -30.60 35.24 3.21
CA HIS A 332 -29.60 34.41 3.90
C HIS A 332 -29.95 32.92 3.83
N ASN A 333 -28.93 32.05 3.65
CA ASN A 333 -29.04 30.58 3.71
C ASN A 333 -29.99 29.91 2.69
N VAL A 334 -30.21 30.52 1.51
CA VAL A 334 -31.07 29.96 0.45
C VAL A 334 -30.65 28.54 0.07
N ARG A 335 -31.53 27.56 0.36
CA ARG A 335 -31.35 26.13 0.02
C ARG A 335 -29.98 25.55 0.43
N GLY A 336 -29.43 26.02 1.57
CA GLY A 336 -28.14 25.58 2.12
C GLY A 336 -26.92 26.33 1.59
N MET A 337 -27.08 27.26 0.63
CA MET A 337 -25.98 28.11 0.17
C MET A 337 -25.81 29.31 1.11
N ARG A 338 -24.56 29.57 1.55
CA ARG A 338 -24.21 30.68 2.45
C ARG A 338 -24.14 32.02 1.70
N VAL A 339 -25.29 32.50 1.23
CA VAL A 339 -25.46 33.85 0.68
C VAL A 339 -25.41 34.87 1.82
N GLY A 340 -24.71 35.99 1.65
CA GLY A 340 -24.69 37.11 2.59
C GLY A 340 -24.04 36.87 3.96
N ILE A 341 -23.50 35.68 4.25
CA ILE A 341 -22.91 35.33 5.56
C ILE A 341 -21.45 34.90 5.42
N HIS A 342 -20.59 35.33 6.35
CA HIS A 342 -19.27 34.73 6.59
C HIS A 342 -19.10 34.33 8.06
N TYR A 343 -18.51 33.15 8.29
CA TYR A 343 -18.18 32.62 9.61
C TYR A 343 -16.67 32.58 9.80
N TRP A 344 -16.19 33.05 10.95
CA TRP A 344 -14.78 33.01 11.32
C TRP A 344 -14.61 32.92 12.83
N GLN A 345 -13.39 32.72 13.30
CA GLN A 345 -13.10 32.50 14.72
C GLN A 345 -11.89 33.35 15.15
N ILE A 346 -11.85 33.72 16.42
CA ILE A 346 -10.73 34.46 17.01
C ILE A 346 -10.34 33.91 18.38
N LEU A 347 -9.05 33.94 18.67
CA LEU A 347 -8.46 33.55 19.95
C LEU A 347 -7.32 34.51 20.28
N ILE A 348 -7.35 35.11 21.48
CA ILE A 348 -6.27 35.94 22.02
C ILE A 348 -5.60 35.19 23.17
N GLY A 349 -4.33 34.82 23.02
CA GLY A 349 -3.57 34.05 24.01
C GLY A 349 -2.94 34.92 25.11
N ILE A 350 -2.86 34.38 26.32
CA ILE A 350 -2.32 35.07 27.51
C ILE A 350 -0.78 35.26 27.39
N PRO A 351 -0.22 36.42 27.80
CA PRO A 351 1.24 36.60 27.90
C PRO A 351 1.86 35.72 29.00
N CYS A 352 2.75 34.81 28.61
CA CYS A 352 3.55 34.01 29.55
C CYS A 352 4.73 34.83 30.10
N THR A 353 4.53 35.60 31.17
CA THR A 353 5.61 36.24 31.92
C THR A 353 6.48 35.20 32.62
N SER A 354 7.71 34.99 32.12
CA SER A 354 8.61 33.92 32.55
C SER A 354 9.36 34.21 33.86
N SER A 355 8.65 34.63 34.92
CA SER A 355 9.21 34.81 36.25
C SER A 355 8.15 34.91 37.36
N LEU A 356 7.85 33.79 38.03
CA LEU A 356 7.60 33.71 39.48
C LEU A 356 7.51 32.24 39.91
N ALA A 357 7.87 31.96 41.15
CA ALA A 357 8.00 30.60 41.67
C ALA A 357 6.64 29.95 41.99
N GLU A 358 6.68 28.64 42.22
CA GLU A 358 5.51 27.78 42.40
C GLU A 358 4.63 28.20 43.59
N ALA A 359 3.41 28.69 43.29
CA ALA A 359 2.29 28.68 44.21
C ALA A 359 1.28 27.62 43.72
N PRO A 360 1.00 26.55 44.49
CA PRO A 360 0.21 25.42 44.00
C PRO A 360 -1.28 25.75 43.95
N ILE A 361 -1.72 26.37 42.85
CA ILE A 361 -3.14 26.50 42.53
C ILE A 361 -3.71 25.09 42.31
N GLN A 362 -4.62 24.67 43.19
CA GLN A 362 -5.38 23.42 43.06
C GLN A 362 -6.31 23.47 41.85
N ARG A 363 -5.78 23.17 40.66
CA ARG A 363 -6.59 22.65 39.56
C ARG A 363 -7.26 21.37 40.06
N LYS A 364 -8.54 21.17 39.76
CA LYS A 364 -9.25 19.90 40.03
C LYS A 364 -8.80 18.82 39.04
N SER A 365 -7.55 18.40 39.14
CA SER A 365 -7.10 17.14 38.58
C SER A 365 -7.24 16.05 39.65
N SER A 366 -8.01 15.02 39.29
CA SER A 366 -8.17 13.80 40.06
C SER A 366 -8.36 12.59 39.13
N PHE A 367 -8.93 12.82 37.94
CA PHE A 367 -9.20 11.77 36.95
C PHE A 367 -8.02 11.43 36.02
N TYR A 368 -7.20 12.42 35.61
CA TYR A 368 -6.26 12.26 34.47
C TYR A 368 -4.80 12.70 34.73
N ASP A 369 -4.32 12.63 35.97
CA ASP A 369 -2.95 13.06 36.35
C ASP A 369 -1.80 12.19 35.80
N HIS A 370 -2.06 11.18 34.96
CA HIS A 370 -1.13 10.05 34.72
C HIS A 370 -0.71 9.90 33.24
N PHE A 371 -0.15 10.95 32.67
CA PHE A 371 0.59 10.90 31.39
C PHE A 371 2.00 10.29 31.56
N GLN A 372 2.09 9.10 32.16
CA GLN A 372 3.37 8.53 32.63
C GLN A 372 4.35 8.23 31.49
N TYR A 373 3.89 7.74 30.33
CA TYR A 373 4.76 7.27 29.25
C TYR A 373 4.53 8.06 27.95
N ARG A 374 5.57 8.76 27.49
CA ARG A 374 5.58 9.53 26.22
C ARG A 374 6.94 9.49 25.53
N THR A 375 6.95 9.46 24.19
CA THR A 375 8.19 9.45 23.39
C THR A 375 8.88 10.83 23.35
N LYS A 376 9.68 11.11 24.38
CA LYS A 376 10.34 12.42 24.67
C LYS A 376 11.10 13.08 23.50
N LYS A 377 11.41 12.38 22.39
CA LYS A 377 12.10 12.96 21.22
C LYS A 377 11.20 13.30 20.02
N THR A 378 9.99 12.77 19.94
CA THR A 378 9.11 12.92 18.75
C THR A 378 7.87 13.77 19.01
N CYS A 379 7.39 13.80 20.25
CA CYS A 379 6.26 14.63 20.66
C CYS A 379 6.66 16.11 20.66
N LYS A 380 5.98 16.93 19.84
CA LYS A 380 6.13 18.38 19.84
C LYS A 380 5.43 19.00 21.06
N ASN A 381 5.68 20.29 21.30
CA ASN A 381 4.84 21.10 22.18
C ASN A 381 3.39 21.14 21.65
N GLU A 382 2.46 21.39 22.57
CA GLU A 382 1.01 21.20 22.43
C GLU A 382 0.27 22.07 21.39
N SER A 383 0.98 22.84 20.57
CA SER A 383 0.45 23.85 19.65
C SER A 383 0.35 23.41 18.17
N SER A 384 0.53 22.13 17.86
CA SER A 384 0.39 21.60 16.49
C SER A 384 -0.86 20.73 16.31
N ASN A 385 -1.74 21.12 15.39
CA ASN A 385 -2.89 20.30 14.98
C ASN A 385 -2.41 18.96 14.37
N LEU A 386 -3.10 17.89 14.76
CA LEU A 386 -2.89 16.51 14.32
C LEU A 386 -3.88 16.18 13.21
N PHE A 387 -3.39 15.55 12.15
CA PHE A 387 -4.25 15.09 11.06
C PHE A 387 -5.08 13.86 11.47
N LEU A 388 -4.48 12.96 12.26
CA LEU A 388 -5.10 11.70 12.67
C LEU A 388 -4.61 11.30 14.07
N THR A 389 -5.54 11.13 15.01
CA THR A 389 -5.27 10.48 16.30
C THR A 389 -5.78 9.03 16.26
N ILE A 390 -4.92 8.08 16.62
CA ILE A 390 -5.26 6.65 16.66
C ILE A 390 -5.37 6.22 18.13
N ALA A 391 -6.61 5.99 18.57
CA ALA A 391 -6.94 5.49 19.90
C ALA A 391 -7.01 3.95 19.89
N ILE A 392 -5.99 3.30 20.43
CA ILE A 392 -5.90 1.83 20.50
C ILE A 392 -6.42 1.36 21.86
N LEU A 393 -7.41 0.48 21.88
CA LEU A 393 -7.87 -0.20 23.10
C LEU A 393 -7.11 -1.53 23.25
N SER A 394 -6.48 -1.73 24.42
CA SER A 394 -5.76 -2.95 24.76
C SER A 394 -6.02 -3.35 26.22
N SER A 395 -5.40 -4.44 26.67
CA SER A 395 -5.14 -4.72 28.09
C SER A 395 -3.63 -4.88 28.28
N TYR A 396 -3.12 -4.79 29.50
CA TYR A 396 -1.68 -4.85 29.74
C TYR A 396 -1.06 -6.16 29.23
N GLU A 397 -1.70 -7.31 29.47
CA GLU A 397 -1.15 -8.61 29.03
C GLU A 397 -1.14 -8.74 27.50
N ARG A 398 -2.18 -8.18 26.84
CA ARG A 398 -2.26 -8.13 25.38
C ARG A 398 -1.29 -7.11 24.78
N LEU A 399 -1.02 -6.01 25.48
CA LEU A 399 -0.11 -4.96 25.04
C LEU A 399 1.28 -5.55 24.79
N LEU A 400 1.83 -6.31 25.75
CA LEU A 400 3.15 -6.94 25.59
C LEU A 400 3.23 -7.89 24.37
N PHE A 401 2.10 -8.49 23.96
CA PHE A 401 2.04 -9.39 22.80
C PHE A 401 1.90 -8.63 21.46
N TYR A 402 1.00 -7.63 21.39
CA TYR A 402 0.69 -6.92 20.15
C TYR A 402 1.57 -5.68 19.91
N LEU A 403 1.95 -4.94 20.95
CA LEU A 403 2.72 -3.69 20.83
C LEU A 403 4.04 -3.88 20.07
N PRO A 404 4.89 -4.90 20.34
CA PRO A 404 6.10 -5.13 19.55
C PRO A 404 5.81 -5.42 18.07
N SER A 405 4.64 -6.01 17.78
CA SER A 405 4.19 -6.33 16.42
C SER A 405 3.69 -5.08 15.67
N ILE A 406 2.96 -4.20 16.35
CA ILE A 406 2.49 -2.91 15.83
C ILE A 406 3.66 -1.96 15.56
N LEU A 407 4.56 -1.80 16.55
CA LEU A 407 5.69 -0.87 16.49
C LEU A 407 6.67 -1.19 15.36
N ASN A 408 7.01 -2.47 15.18
CA ASN A 408 7.92 -2.94 14.13
C ASN A 408 7.23 -3.13 12.77
N THR A 409 5.98 -2.69 12.61
CA THR A 409 5.26 -2.74 11.32
C THR A 409 4.66 -1.38 10.94
N TRP A 410 3.36 -1.17 11.13
CA TRP A 410 2.65 -0.04 10.53
C TRP A 410 2.89 1.31 11.22
N ILE A 411 3.43 1.32 12.45
CA ILE A 411 3.90 2.57 13.06
C ILE A 411 5.13 3.13 12.30
N LEU A 412 5.96 2.28 11.69
CA LEU A 412 7.16 2.72 10.95
C LEU A 412 6.84 3.56 9.70
N THR A 413 5.60 3.50 9.18
CA THR A 413 5.14 4.31 8.04
C THR A 413 4.33 5.55 8.44
N THR A 414 4.21 5.84 9.75
CA THR A 414 3.55 7.06 10.25
C THR A 414 4.39 8.32 10.05
N THR A 415 3.71 9.47 10.04
CA THR A 415 4.29 10.81 9.94
C THR A 415 4.08 11.58 11.25
N ASN A 416 4.79 12.70 11.42
CA ASN A 416 4.66 13.61 12.55
C ASN A 416 3.29 14.33 12.65
N GLU A 417 2.39 14.11 11.68
CA GLU A 417 0.99 14.58 11.69
C GLU A 417 0.04 13.58 12.39
N ILE A 418 0.56 12.41 12.79
CA ILE A 418 -0.20 11.30 13.37
C ILE A 418 0.27 11.07 14.80
N GLU A 419 -0.68 10.93 15.71
CA GLU A 419 -0.43 10.58 17.11
C GLU A 419 -1.15 9.28 17.48
N ILE A 420 -0.54 8.48 18.35
CA ILE A 420 -1.04 7.17 18.76
C ILE A 420 -1.16 7.15 20.29
N ILE A 421 -2.35 6.81 20.77
CA ILE A 421 -2.70 6.82 22.19
C ILE A 421 -3.28 5.46 22.53
N ILE A 422 -2.62 4.74 23.45
CA ILE A 422 -3.02 3.40 23.85
C ILE A 422 -3.66 3.45 25.23
N PHE A 423 -4.87 2.92 25.34
CA PHE A 423 -5.66 2.91 26.57
C PHE A 423 -5.63 1.53 27.23
N ILE A 424 -5.28 1.51 28.52
CA ILE A 424 -5.21 0.33 29.38
C ILE A 424 -5.94 0.58 30.71
N GLU A 425 -6.33 -0.50 31.39
CA GLU A 425 -6.82 -0.51 32.77
C GLU A 425 -5.79 -0.02 33.80
N GLU A 426 -6.27 0.26 35.01
CA GLU A 426 -5.47 0.69 36.17
C GLU A 426 -4.72 -0.48 36.84
N ASN A 427 -5.35 -1.66 36.95
CA ASN A 427 -4.84 -2.82 37.71
C ASN A 427 -3.97 -3.77 36.87
N SER A 428 -2.83 -3.28 36.37
CA SER A 428 -1.84 -4.08 35.61
C SER A 428 -0.71 -4.64 36.50
N PHE A 429 -0.44 -5.95 36.44
CA PHE A 429 0.42 -6.70 37.37
C PHE A 429 1.95 -6.57 37.18
N GLU A 430 2.46 -5.52 36.54
CA GLU A 430 3.90 -5.34 36.29
C GLU A 430 4.42 -3.93 36.64
N THR A 431 5.73 -3.82 36.84
CA THR A 431 6.38 -2.61 37.35
C THR A 431 6.54 -1.52 36.27
N GLU A 432 6.52 -0.26 36.71
CA GLU A 432 6.65 0.90 35.82
C GLU A 432 8.00 0.94 35.08
N GLU A 433 9.03 0.34 35.69
CA GLU A 433 10.37 0.13 35.14
C GLU A 433 10.39 -0.75 33.86
N SER A 434 9.51 -1.76 33.74
CA SER A 434 9.36 -2.55 32.51
C SER A 434 8.94 -1.67 31.33
N LEU A 435 7.99 -0.76 31.56
CA LEU A 435 7.48 0.15 30.53
C LEU A 435 8.49 1.26 30.18
N GLU A 436 9.18 1.84 31.17
CA GLU A 436 10.21 2.86 30.89
C GLU A 436 11.36 2.31 30.05
N ASN A 437 11.86 1.12 30.38
CA ASN A 437 12.94 0.46 29.61
C ASN A 437 12.52 0.15 28.17
N LEU A 438 11.27 -0.29 27.97
CA LEU A 438 10.70 -0.50 26.63
C LEU A 438 10.64 0.81 25.84
N PHE A 439 10.14 1.90 26.43
CA PHE A 439 10.02 3.20 25.76
C PHE A 439 11.38 3.85 25.47
N LEU A 440 12.37 3.70 26.35
CA LEU A 440 13.73 4.21 26.15
C LEU A 440 14.41 3.63 24.90
N GLN A 441 14.18 2.35 24.60
CA GLN A 441 14.70 1.70 23.38
C GLN A 441 13.95 2.17 22.11
N LEU A 442 12.63 2.34 22.20
CA LEU A 442 11.76 2.69 21.06
C LEU A 442 11.91 4.14 20.58
N ASN A 443 12.27 5.05 21.48
CA ASN A 443 12.42 6.50 21.24
C ASN A 443 13.58 6.87 20.27
N GLN A 444 14.20 5.88 19.62
CA GLN A 444 15.23 6.03 18.58
C GLN A 444 14.75 5.68 17.16
N GLN A 445 13.59 5.02 17.00
CA GLN A 445 13.16 4.43 15.70
C GLN A 445 11.84 4.98 15.15
N ILE A 446 10.97 5.52 16.00
CA ILE A 446 9.61 5.96 15.65
C ILE A 446 9.61 7.43 15.19
N LYS A 447 8.62 7.83 14.36
CA LYS A 447 8.46 9.20 13.83
C LYS A 447 7.23 9.95 14.34
N SER A 448 6.21 9.24 14.78
CA SER A 448 5.01 9.75 15.45
C SER A 448 5.25 9.96 16.95
N CYS A 449 4.33 10.67 17.62
CA CYS A 449 4.24 10.68 19.07
C CYS A 449 3.40 9.48 19.55
N LEU A 450 3.83 8.83 20.64
CA LEU A 450 3.18 7.67 21.23
C LEU A 450 2.96 7.88 22.73
N PHE A 451 1.72 7.69 23.19
CA PHE A 451 1.29 7.76 24.58
C PHE A 451 0.69 6.44 25.06
N ILE A 452 0.87 6.12 26.35
CA ILE A 452 0.04 5.15 27.07
C ILE A 452 -0.73 5.90 28.16
N VAL A 453 -2.04 5.62 28.25
CA VAL A 453 -2.98 6.21 29.22
C VAL A 453 -3.60 5.10 30.05
N LYS A 454 -3.29 5.08 31.35
CA LYS A 454 -4.01 4.27 32.35
C LYS A 454 -5.35 4.94 32.65
N LEU A 455 -6.45 4.23 32.45
CA LEU A 455 -7.80 4.70 32.75
C LEU A 455 -8.19 4.32 34.19
N LYS A 456 -8.23 5.31 35.09
CA LYS A 456 -8.65 5.11 36.49
C LYS A 456 -10.07 4.54 36.57
N HIS A 457 -10.27 3.63 37.52
CA HIS A 457 -11.55 2.99 37.83
C HIS A 457 -12.17 2.20 36.64
N VAL A 458 -11.35 1.82 35.66
CA VAL A 458 -11.73 0.95 34.53
C VAL A 458 -11.07 -0.41 34.69
N GLU A 459 -11.88 -1.43 34.94
CA GLU A 459 -11.47 -2.84 34.95
C GLU A 459 -11.32 -3.42 33.54
N ASN A 460 -10.55 -4.51 33.41
CA ASN A 460 -10.37 -5.24 32.15
C ASN A 460 -11.54 -6.21 31.84
N THR A 461 -12.79 -5.75 32.01
CA THR A 461 -13.98 -6.54 31.65
C THR A 461 -14.14 -6.62 30.13
N TYR A 462 -14.49 -7.79 29.59
CA TYR A 462 -14.82 -7.97 28.18
C TYR A 462 -16.32 -8.24 27.99
N PRO A 463 -17.03 -7.57 27.05
CA PRO A 463 -16.52 -6.56 26.11
C PRO A 463 -16.15 -5.22 26.77
N PRO A 464 -15.21 -4.45 26.18
CA PRO A 464 -14.53 -3.32 26.84
C PRO A 464 -15.36 -2.01 26.87
N GLN A 465 -16.64 -2.08 27.24
CA GLN A 465 -17.59 -0.96 27.16
C GLN A 465 -17.11 0.28 27.92
N LYS A 466 -16.84 0.15 29.23
CA LYS A 466 -16.29 1.26 30.05
C LYS A 466 -15.01 1.82 29.44
N LYS A 467 -14.06 0.94 29.09
CA LYS A 467 -12.76 1.31 28.50
C LYS A 467 -12.89 2.13 27.21
N SER A 468 -13.81 1.76 26.31
CA SER A 468 -14.08 2.53 25.09
C SER A 468 -14.72 3.89 25.38
N PHE A 469 -15.78 3.95 26.19
CA PHE A 469 -16.42 5.23 26.53
C PHE A 469 -15.48 6.18 27.28
N TYR A 470 -14.65 5.69 28.21
CA TYR A 470 -13.64 6.52 28.90
C TYR A 470 -12.48 6.94 27.99
N ALA A 471 -12.04 6.09 27.04
CA ALA A 471 -11.08 6.48 26.01
C ALA A 471 -11.66 7.57 25.10
N MET A 472 -12.91 7.40 24.63
CA MET A 472 -13.64 8.40 23.86
C MET A 472 -13.80 9.71 24.65
N LYS A 473 -14.06 9.64 25.95
CA LYS A 473 -14.18 10.83 26.82
C LYS A 473 -12.85 11.55 27.00
N PHE A 474 -11.75 10.81 27.16
CA PHE A 474 -10.40 11.37 27.20
C PHE A 474 -10.05 12.06 25.87
N ILE A 475 -10.30 11.40 24.73
CA ILE A 475 -10.03 11.96 23.40
C ILE A 475 -10.88 13.21 23.15
N TYR A 476 -12.16 13.22 23.53
CA TYR A 476 -12.96 14.45 23.51
C TYR A 476 -12.35 15.54 24.41
N THR A 477 -12.00 15.21 25.65
CA THR A 477 -11.51 16.19 26.64
C THR A 477 -10.21 16.87 26.20
N PHE A 478 -9.26 16.13 25.63
CA PHE A 478 -7.91 16.63 25.33
C PHE A 478 -7.61 16.86 23.84
N TYR A 479 -8.37 16.25 22.91
CA TYR A 479 -8.05 16.22 21.48
C TYR A 479 -9.15 16.74 20.55
N GLN A 480 -10.36 17.04 21.03
CA GLN A 480 -11.47 17.52 20.18
C GLN A 480 -11.12 18.71 19.26
N GLN A 481 -10.28 19.64 19.71
CA GLN A 481 -9.82 20.78 18.92
C GLN A 481 -8.46 20.54 18.24
N ARG A 482 -7.73 19.49 18.63
CA ARG A 482 -6.39 19.17 18.13
C ARG A 482 -6.37 18.15 17.00
N THR A 483 -7.41 17.33 16.82
CA THR A 483 -7.41 16.24 15.83
C THR A 483 -8.52 16.38 14.79
N PHE A 484 -8.16 16.30 13.51
CA PHE A 484 -9.14 16.32 12.41
C PHE A 484 -9.88 14.99 12.24
N TRP A 485 -9.19 13.87 12.50
CA TRP A 485 -9.75 12.52 12.39
C TRP A 485 -9.37 11.68 13.60
N LEU A 486 -10.35 10.97 14.18
CA LEU A 486 -10.13 9.97 15.21
C LEU A 486 -10.33 8.57 14.63
N LEU A 487 -9.39 7.67 14.85
CA LEU A 487 -9.54 6.22 14.63
C LEU A 487 -9.52 5.47 15.96
N ARG A 488 -10.66 4.94 16.42
CA ARG A 488 -10.75 3.95 17.51
C ARG A 488 -10.49 2.55 16.95
N LEU A 489 -9.56 1.82 17.56
CA LEU A 489 -8.99 0.58 17.03
C LEU A 489 -8.75 -0.47 18.14
N ASP A 490 -8.86 -1.75 17.83
CA ASP A 490 -8.38 -2.83 18.71
C ASP A 490 -6.87 -3.08 18.50
N ASP A 491 -6.15 -3.45 19.56
CA ASP A 491 -4.71 -3.79 19.54
C ASP A 491 -4.28 -4.90 18.55
N ASN A 492 -5.23 -5.69 18.05
CA ASN A 492 -5.00 -6.81 17.15
C ASN A 492 -5.29 -6.46 15.68
N ALA A 493 -5.38 -5.17 15.34
CA ALA A 493 -5.63 -4.70 13.98
C ALA A 493 -4.37 -4.11 13.30
N TYR A 494 -4.31 -4.25 11.97
CA TYR A 494 -3.26 -3.65 11.14
C TYR A 494 -3.83 -2.48 10.33
N VAL A 495 -3.17 -1.32 10.36
CA VAL A 495 -3.57 -0.12 9.62
C VAL A 495 -2.61 0.19 8.46
N ASN A 496 -3.13 0.34 7.25
CA ASN A 496 -2.38 0.84 6.10
C ASN A 496 -2.44 2.36 6.02
N ILE A 497 -1.59 3.01 6.83
CA ILE A 497 -1.45 4.47 6.91
C ILE A 497 -1.27 5.12 5.53
N GLU A 498 -0.49 4.50 4.63
CA GLU A 498 -0.17 5.05 3.31
C GLU A 498 -1.36 5.11 2.33
N LYS A 499 -2.43 4.34 2.59
CA LYS A 499 -3.72 4.51 1.90
C LYS A 499 -4.69 5.37 2.71
N LEU A 500 -4.77 5.12 4.02
CA LEU A 500 -5.78 5.71 4.89
C LEU A 500 -5.63 7.23 4.95
N VAL A 501 -4.40 7.73 5.09
CA VAL A 501 -4.16 9.18 5.21
C VAL A 501 -4.50 9.93 3.91
N PRO A 502 -4.02 9.54 2.71
CA PRO A 502 -4.46 10.19 1.47
C PRO A 502 -5.98 10.10 1.22
N TRP A 503 -6.62 9.01 1.63
CA TRP A 503 -8.08 8.87 1.52
C TRP A 503 -8.82 9.82 2.46
N LEU A 504 -8.45 9.89 3.74
CA LEU A 504 -9.00 10.85 4.70
C LEU A 504 -8.69 12.31 4.31
N LYS A 505 -7.54 12.59 3.68
CA LYS A 505 -7.21 13.93 3.11
C LYS A 505 -8.07 14.31 1.90
N SER A 506 -8.87 13.38 1.34
CA SER A 506 -9.86 13.67 0.29
C SER A 506 -11.30 13.86 0.81
N ILE A 507 -11.49 13.85 2.14
CA ILE A 507 -12.80 13.93 2.80
C ILE A 507 -12.79 15.13 3.78
N ASP A 508 -13.89 15.85 3.84
CA ASP A 508 -14.06 16.98 4.76
C ASP A 508 -14.31 16.50 6.20
N HIS A 509 -13.40 16.85 7.11
CA HIS A 509 -13.46 16.52 8.54
C HIS A 509 -14.44 17.40 9.34
N ARG A 510 -14.93 18.48 8.74
CA ARG A 510 -15.90 19.40 9.35
C ARG A 510 -17.35 18.94 9.15
N GLN A 511 -17.56 17.83 8.43
CA GLN A 511 -18.86 17.16 8.28
C GLN A 511 -18.96 16.01 9.29
N ALA A 512 -20.09 15.90 9.99
CA ALA A 512 -20.36 14.85 10.97
C ALA A 512 -20.44 13.46 10.30
N LEU A 513 -19.29 12.79 10.20
CA LEU A 513 -19.13 11.49 9.56
C LEU A 513 -18.80 10.39 10.59
N TYR A 514 -19.47 9.24 10.45
CA TYR A 514 -19.26 8.02 11.22
C TYR A 514 -18.95 6.88 10.24
N ILE A 515 -17.70 6.43 10.24
CA ILE A 515 -17.10 5.65 9.16
C ILE A 515 -16.49 4.36 9.71
N GLY A 516 -16.73 3.24 9.04
CA GLY A 516 -16.17 1.94 9.41
C GLY A 516 -16.87 0.82 8.64
N GLN A 517 -16.82 -0.41 9.18
CA GLN A 517 -17.57 -1.52 8.62
C GLN A 517 -19.00 -1.53 9.17
N SER A 518 -20.00 -1.31 8.31
CA SER A 518 -21.42 -1.25 8.72
C SER A 518 -21.94 -2.61 9.22
N GLY A 519 -22.44 -2.63 10.47
CA GLY A 519 -23.11 -3.75 11.11
C GLY A 519 -24.59 -3.45 11.38
N SER A 520 -25.42 -4.51 11.33
CA SER A 520 -26.87 -4.46 11.58
C SER A 520 -27.37 -5.67 12.40
N GLY A 521 -26.49 -6.24 13.24
CA GLY A 521 -26.77 -7.45 14.02
C GLY A 521 -26.73 -8.75 13.20
N ARG A 522 -27.02 -9.88 13.87
CA ARG A 522 -27.19 -11.20 13.25
C ARG A 522 -28.69 -11.52 13.18
N ARG A 523 -29.16 -12.07 12.05
CA ARG A 523 -30.58 -12.49 11.87
C ARG A 523 -31.08 -13.44 12.96
N ASN A 524 -30.20 -14.29 13.48
CA ASN A 524 -30.49 -15.28 14.52
C ASN A 524 -29.64 -15.01 15.79
N GLY A 525 -29.39 -13.74 16.12
CA GLY A 525 -28.67 -13.32 17.32
C GLY A 525 -29.60 -12.78 18.42
N PRO A 526 -29.08 -12.52 19.63
CA PRO A 526 -29.80 -11.74 20.63
C PRO A 526 -30.12 -10.34 20.09
N SER A 527 -31.22 -9.75 20.56
CA SER A 527 -31.66 -8.42 20.13
C SER A 527 -30.61 -7.36 20.49
N ILE A 528 -30.12 -6.63 19.49
CA ILE A 528 -29.18 -5.52 19.68
C ILE A 528 -29.87 -4.16 19.92
N HIS A 529 -31.20 -4.13 19.88
CA HIS A 529 -32.03 -2.92 20.06
C HIS A 529 -31.52 -1.70 19.28
N PHE A 530 -31.22 -1.90 18.00
CA PHE A 530 -30.78 -0.87 17.05
C PHE A 530 -31.89 -0.63 16.01
N PRO A 531 -32.16 0.61 15.57
CA PRO A 531 -33.24 0.88 14.62
C PRO A 531 -33.08 0.16 13.29
N SER A 532 -34.20 -0.24 12.69
CA SER A 532 -34.24 -0.78 11.33
C SER A 532 -33.67 0.22 10.31
N GLU A 533 -33.03 -0.30 9.26
CA GLU A 533 -32.35 0.45 8.20
C GLU A 533 -31.14 1.31 8.60
N GLN A 534 -30.85 1.45 9.90
CA GLN A 534 -29.66 2.12 10.43
C GLN A 534 -28.53 1.13 10.73
N TYR A 535 -27.29 1.64 10.84
CA TYR A 535 -26.09 0.84 11.02
C TYR A 535 -25.15 1.41 12.10
N PHE A 536 -24.54 0.54 12.90
CA PHE A 536 -23.37 0.86 13.72
C PHE A 536 -22.09 0.46 12.96
N CYS A 537 -20.94 1.02 13.31
CA CYS A 537 -19.66 0.58 12.78
C CYS A 537 -19.03 -0.47 13.71
N MET A 538 -18.60 -1.61 13.18
CA MET A 538 -17.98 -2.68 13.96
C MET A 538 -16.65 -2.23 14.59
N GLY A 539 -16.49 -2.44 15.90
CA GLY A 539 -15.38 -1.86 16.69
C GLY A 539 -13.99 -2.31 16.24
N GLY A 540 -13.78 -3.62 16.17
CA GLY A 540 -12.45 -4.20 15.95
C GLY A 540 -11.84 -3.94 14.57
N SER A 541 -12.64 -3.85 13.51
CA SER A 541 -12.17 -3.47 12.16
C SER A 541 -11.91 -1.97 11.98
N GLY A 542 -12.06 -1.19 13.06
CA GLY A 542 -11.74 0.24 13.12
C GLY A 542 -12.97 1.13 12.93
N VAL A 543 -13.13 2.08 13.85
CA VAL A 543 -14.16 3.12 13.83
C VAL A 543 -13.49 4.47 13.62
N ILE A 544 -13.83 5.16 12.55
CA ILE A 544 -13.35 6.51 12.25
C ILE A 544 -14.48 7.51 12.48
N LEU A 545 -14.18 8.52 13.31
CA LEU A 545 -15.03 9.68 13.53
C LEU A 545 -14.35 10.92 12.95
N SER A 546 -15.15 11.80 12.32
CA SER A 546 -14.73 13.16 12.03
C SER A 546 -14.53 13.98 13.31
N GLN A 547 -13.79 15.08 13.23
CA GLN A 547 -13.68 16.05 14.31
C GLN A 547 -15.06 16.56 14.77
N GLN A 548 -15.96 16.86 13.82
CA GLN A 548 -17.31 17.31 14.11
C GLN A 548 -18.12 16.27 14.91
N THR A 549 -18.05 15.00 14.50
CA THR A 549 -18.69 13.88 15.20
C THR A 549 -18.16 13.72 16.63
N LEU A 550 -16.85 13.91 16.85
CA LEU A 550 -16.23 13.82 18.17
C LEU A 550 -16.71 14.95 19.11
N ILE A 551 -16.83 16.17 18.58
CA ILE A 551 -17.32 17.34 19.32
C ILE A 551 -18.80 17.14 19.70
N GLU A 552 -19.65 16.71 18.76
CA GLU A 552 -21.08 16.51 19.00
C GLU A 552 -21.37 15.33 19.95
N LEU A 553 -20.57 14.25 19.89
CA LEU A 553 -20.72 13.07 20.74
C LEU A 553 -20.27 13.30 22.20
N GLY A 554 -19.19 14.05 22.40
CA GLY A 554 -18.45 14.14 23.66
C GLY A 554 -19.22 14.59 24.92
N PRO A 555 -20.20 15.51 24.83
CA PRO A 555 -21.09 15.84 25.94
C PRO A 555 -21.93 14.66 26.44
N TRP A 556 -22.34 13.76 25.54
CA TRP A 556 -23.31 12.70 25.82
C TRP A 556 -22.70 11.40 26.33
N LEU A 557 -21.39 11.18 26.16
CA LEU A 557 -20.70 9.93 26.50
C LEU A 557 -20.99 9.45 27.94
N ASP A 558 -21.03 10.35 28.92
CA ASP A 558 -21.31 9.98 30.32
C ASP A 558 -22.78 9.63 30.56
N GLN A 559 -23.71 10.27 29.83
CA GLN A 559 -25.13 9.92 29.88
C GLN A 559 -25.35 8.56 29.23
N CYS A 560 -24.80 8.36 28.03
CA CYS A 560 -24.87 7.09 27.31
C CYS A 560 -24.36 5.92 28.16
N LEU A 561 -23.15 6.05 28.72
CA LEU A 561 -22.52 4.99 29.52
C LEU A 561 -23.29 4.66 30.80
N ASN A 562 -23.83 5.66 31.49
CA ASN A 562 -24.45 5.46 32.82
C ASN A 562 -25.98 5.26 32.80
N LYS A 563 -26.68 5.60 31.70
CA LYS A 563 -28.15 5.59 31.66
C LYS A 563 -28.78 4.95 30.42
N GLU A 564 -28.03 4.74 29.33
CA GLU A 564 -28.62 4.36 28.04
C GLU A 564 -28.10 3.02 27.47
N ILE A 565 -27.21 2.34 28.18
CA ILE A 565 -26.74 0.99 27.81
C ILE A 565 -27.91 -0.01 27.84
N ARG A 566 -28.04 -0.78 26.75
CA ARG A 566 -29.05 -1.85 26.55
C ARG A 566 -28.46 -3.20 26.20
N THR A 567 -27.20 -3.26 25.76
CA THR A 567 -26.51 -4.52 25.41
C THR A 567 -25.08 -4.50 25.93
N ILE A 568 -24.42 -5.68 25.94
CA ILE A 568 -23.01 -5.82 26.29
C ILE A 568 -22.04 -5.46 25.15
N HIS A 569 -22.54 -5.13 23.95
CA HIS A 569 -21.70 -4.92 22.76
C HIS A 569 -21.25 -3.46 22.63
N GLU A 570 -19.99 -3.19 23.01
CA GLU A 570 -19.38 -1.86 23.01
C GLU A 570 -19.59 -1.04 21.73
N ASP A 571 -19.42 -1.66 20.56
CA ASP A 571 -19.58 -1.01 19.26
C ASP A 571 -21.04 -0.70 18.89
N VAL A 572 -21.98 -1.56 19.33
CA VAL A 572 -23.43 -1.30 19.24
C VAL A 572 -23.83 -0.14 20.15
N GLU A 573 -23.35 -0.09 21.39
CA GLU A 573 -23.72 0.96 22.34
C GLU A 573 -23.10 2.32 21.98
N LEU A 574 -21.83 2.35 21.56
CA LEU A 574 -21.19 3.56 21.04
C LEU A 574 -21.90 4.04 19.76
N GLY A 575 -22.23 3.13 18.85
CA GLY A 575 -23.03 3.44 17.67
C GLY A 575 -24.45 3.94 17.98
N ARG A 576 -25.08 3.46 19.05
CA ARG A 576 -26.41 3.94 19.47
C ARG A 576 -26.31 5.32 20.12
N CYS A 577 -25.27 5.59 20.90
CA CYS A 577 -24.98 6.93 21.43
C CYS A 577 -24.82 7.96 20.30
N ILE A 578 -24.01 7.64 19.28
CA ILE A 578 -23.85 8.46 18.07
C ILE A 578 -25.20 8.65 17.35
N LEU A 579 -25.96 7.58 17.08
CA LEU A 579 -27.24 7.69 16.38
C LEU A 579 -28.30 8.47 17.17
N THR A 580 -28.28 8.40 18.51
CA THR A 580 -29.27 9.06 19.37
C THR A 580 -29.00 10.55 19.50
N HIS A 581 -27.74 10.96 19.67
CA HIS A 581 -27.39 12.34 20.05
C HIS A 581 -26.65 13.15 18.96
N VAL A 582 -26.05 12.47 17.98
CA VAL A 582 -25.40 13.08 16.79
C VAL A 582 -26.26 12.86 15.53
N HIS A 583 -27.32 12.04 15.62
CA HIS A 583 -28.29 11.76 14.55
C HIS A 583 -27.70 11.20 13.24
N ILE A 584 -26.49 10.62 13.28
CA ILE A 584 -25.83 9.98 12.14
C ILE A 584 -25.67 8.46 12.33
N SER A 585 -25.66 7.74 11.21
CA SER A 585 -25.45 6.28 11.14
C SER A 585 -24.13 5.95 10.46
N CYS A 586 -23.58 4.77 10.74
CA CYS A 586 -22.38 4.26 10.06
C CYS A 586 -22.62 4.19 8.53
N LEU A 587 -21.67 4.69 7.74
CA LEU A 587 -21.82 4.77 6.28
C LEU A 587 -22.06 3.41 5.61
N LYS A 588 -23.26 3.25 5.02
CA LYS A 588 -23.73 2.07 4.27
C LYS A 588 -23.10 1.95 2.87
N ALA A 589 -21.77 1.95 2.78
CA ALA A 589 -21.06 1.71 1.52
C ALA A 589 -20.89 0.20 1.26
N TYR A 590 -21.23 -0.28 0.06
CA TYR A 590 -21.08 -1.71 -0.32
C TYR A 590 -19.64 -2.22 -0.17
N ASP A 591 -18.66 -1.35 -0.41
CA ASP A 591 -17.23 -1.65 -0.33
C ASP A 591 -16.60 -1.41 1.06
N SER A 592 -17.36 -0.91 2.05
CA SER A 592 -16.85 -0.69 3.42
C SER A 592 -16.17 -1.95 3.98
N LYS A 593 -16.79 -3.11 3.79
CA LYS A 593 -16.27 -4.46 4.12
C LYS A 593 -14.95 -4.87 3.46
N TYR A 594 -14.52 -4.18 2.39
CA TYR A 594 -13.23 -4.40 1.73
C TYR A 594 -12.17 -3.37 2.16
N PHE A 595 -12.58 -2.23 2.70
CA PHE A 595 -11.68 -1.21 3.26
C PHE A 595 -11.41 -1.45 4.75
N PHE A 596 -12.45 -1.75 5.52
CA PHE A 596 -12.42 -2.14 6.92
C PHE A 596 -12.69 -3.66 6.97
N TYR A 597 -11.64 -4.46 6.79
CA TYR A 597 -11.77 -5.90 6.59
C TYR A 597 -11.76 -6.66 7.92
N HIS A 598 -12.89 -7.28 8.26
CA HIS A 598 -13.03 -8.19 9.40
C HIS A 598 -13.11 -9.65 8.95
N HIS A 599 -12.21 -10.49 9.45
CA HIS A 599 -12.21 -11.94 9.21
C HIS A 599 -13.02 -12.70 10.25
N TYR A 600 -14.22 -13.17 9.87
CA TYR A 600 -15.16 -13.84 10.78
C TYR A 600 -14.77 -15.29 11.17
N GLY A 601 -13.82 -15.91 10.48
CA GLY A 601 -13.41 -17.30 10.76
C GLY A 601 -12.52 -17.46 12.00
N SER A 602 -12.64 -18.62 12.66
CA SER A 602 -11.90 -18.94 13.89
C SER A 602 -10.38 -19.08 13.69
N ARG A 603 -9.94 -19.48 12.50
CA ARG A 603 -8.56 -19.47 12.00
C ARG A 603 -8.52 -18.82 10.63
N TYR A 604 -7.37 -18.28 10.24
CA TYR A 604 -7.08 -17.78 8.89
C TYR A 604 -5.67 -18.25 8.47
N LEU A 605 -5.37 -18.17 7.18
CA LEU A 605 -4.07 -18.44 6.57
C LEU A 605 -3.68 -17.26 5.66
N PHE A 606 -2.55 -16.61 5.98
CA PHE A 606 -2.02 -15.54 5.14
C PHE A 606 -1.74 -16.04 3.72
N GLY A 607 -2.26 -15.32 2.71
CA GLY A 607 -2.21 -15.69 1.30
C GLY A 607 -3.45 -16.45 0.80
N TYR A 608 -4.23 -17.09 1.69
CA TYR A 608 -5.52 -17.71 1.34
C TYR A 608 -6.68 -16.79 1.74
N ASP A 609 -6.86 -16.51 3.04
CA ASP A 609 -7.92 -15.60 3.50
C ASP A 609 -7.49 -14.14 3.33
N PHE A 610 -6.24 -13.83 3.69
CA PHE A 610 -5.59 -12.56 3.32
C PHE A 610 -5.02 -12.64 1.90
N THR A 611 -5.90 -12.69 0.90
CA THR A 611 -5.50 -12.66 -0.52
C THR A 611 -4.79 -11.34 -0.89
N PRO A 612 -3.91 -11.34 -1.91
CA PRO A 612 -3.38 -10.11 -2.48
C PRO A 612 -4.46 -9.10 -2.89
N LEU A 613 -5.65 -9.56 -3.32
CA LEU A 613 -6.77 -8.68 -3.68
C LEU A 613 -7.34 -7.96 -2.45
N ILE A 614 -7.61 -8.69 -1.35
CA ILE A 614 -8.13 -8.11 -0.09
C ILE A 614 -7.11 -7.11 0.47
N LEU A 615 -5.84 -7.51 0.60
CA LEU A 615 -4.77 -6.60 1.02
C LEU A 615 -4.61 -5.41 0.07
N SER A 616 -4.77 -5.59 -1.24
CA SER A 616 -4.69 -4.48 -2.21
C SER A 616 -5.78 -3.42 -2.00
N ARG A 617 -6.92 -3.77 -1.39
CA ARG A 617 -8.04 -2.86 -1.08
C ARG A 617 -8.00 -2.32 0.34
N ALA A 618 -7.88 -3.17 1.36
CA ALA A 618 -8.01 -2.82 2.78
C ALA A 618 -7.18 -1.61 3.25
N PHE A 619 -7.81 -0.75 4.05
CA PHE A 619 -7.17 0.23 4.92
C PHE A 619 -6.88 -0.37 6.29
N ILE A 620 -7.81 -1.16 6.85
CA ILE A 620 -7.68 -1.80 8.16
C ILE A 620 -8.00 -3.30 8.03
N ILE A 621 -7.24 -4.14 8.74
CA ILE A 621 -7.36 -5.61 8.73
C ILE A 621 -7.44 -6.11 10.17
N HIS A 622 -8.49 -6.88 10.49
CA HIS A 622 -8.81 -7.39 11.81
C HIS A 622 -9.49 -8.78 11.73
N PRO A 623 -9.43 -9.64 12.77
CA PRO A 623 -8.46 -9.65 13.86
C PRO A 623 -7.17 -10.35 13.42
N ILE A 624 -6.03 -9.92 13.94
CA ILE A 624 -4.74 -10.57 13.76
C ILE A 624 -4.30 -11.16 15.10
N LYS A 625 -4.37 -12.48 15.20
CA LYS A 625 -4.17 -13.28 16.42
C LYS A 625 -2.70 -13.64 16.68
N ASP A 626 -1.79 -13.25 15.77
CA ASP A 626 -0.39 -13.67 15.82
C ASP A 626 0.56 -12.61 15.23
N GLN A 627 1.73 -12.45 15.87
CA GLN A 627 2.77 -11.50 15.47
C GLN A 627 3.30 -11.74 14.04
N LYS A 628 3.37 -12.99 13.58
CA LYS A 628 3.92 -13.32 12.26
C LYS A 628 3.04 -12.75 11.14
N THR A 629 1.72 -12.79 11.30
CA THR A 629 0.77 -12.21 10.35
C THR A 629 0.91 -10.69 10.22
N PHE A 630 1.17 -9.96 11.31
CA PHE A 630 1.49 -8.51 11.25
C PHE A 630 2.67 -8.24 10.28
N TYR A 631 3.78 -8.96 10.44
CA TYR A 631 4.95 -8.81 9.55
C TYR A 631 4.67 -9.24 8.11
N GLN A 632 3.85 -10.28 7.89
CA GLN A 632 3.46 -10.72 6.55
C GLN A 632 2.63 -9.65 5.81
N ILE A 633 1.71 -8.98 6.50
CA ILE A 633 0.91 -7.86 5.96
C ILE A 633 1.81 -6.64 5.68
N PHE A 634 2.72 -6.31 6.59
CA PHE A 634 3.68 -5.19 6.43
C PHE A 634 4.53 -5.33 5.16
N THR A 635 5.19 -6.49 5.00
CA THR A 635 6.07 -6.72 3.85
C THR A 635 5.31 -6.72 2.52
N PHE A 636 4.04 -7.14 2.48
CA PHE A 636 3.20 -7.01 1.29
C PHE A 636 3.06 -5.54 0.85
N TYR A 637 2.78 -4.63 1.79
CA TYR A 637 2.62 -3.21 1.48
C TYR A 637 3.93 -2.52 1.09
N ILE A 638 5.02 -2.77 1.84
CA ILE A 638 6.35 -2.21 1.52
C ILE A 638 6.80 -2.62 0.11
N ARG A 639 6.53 -3.86 -0.31
CA ARG A 639 6.82 -4.34 -1.67
C ARG A 639 5.99 -3.62 -2.73
N LYS A 640 4.67 -3.49 -2.54
CA LYS A 640 3.80 -2.78 -3.49
C LYS A 640 4.18 -1.29 -3.64
N LYS A 641 4.65 -0.65 -2.57
CA LYS A 641 5.21 0.72 -2.62
C LYS A 641 6.44 0.80 -3.54
N GLN A 642 7.39 -0.11 -3.36
CA GLN A 642 8.62 -0.17 -4.18
C GLN A 642 8.32 -0.49 -5.66
N GLU A 643 7.30 -1.31 -5.92
CA GLU A 643 6.82 -1.60 -7.27
C GLU A 643 6.23 -0.36 -7.95
N ASN A 644 5.32 0.35 -7.28
CA ASN A 644 4.74 1.61 -7.78
C ASN A 644 5.82 2.66 -8.08
N GLN A 645 6.80 2.84 -7.19
CA GLN A 645 7.91 3.79 -7.39
C GLN A 645 8.78 3.42 -8.60
N ARG A 646 9.00 2.13 -8.86
CA ARG A 646 9.71 1.67 -10.07
C ARG A 646 8.91 1.94 -11.35
N LEU A 647 7.59 1.76 -11.31
CA LEU A 647 6.72 2.07 -12.45
C LEU A 647 6.70 3.57 -12.76
N GLN A 648 6.70 4.44 -11.74
CA GLN A 648 6.80 5.89 -11.90
C GLN A 648 8.16 6.33 -12.44
N ASN A 649 9.27 5.78 -11.95
CA ASN A 649 10.62 6.15 -12.44
C ASN A 649 10.93 5.62 -13.86
N ASN A 650 10.21 4.61 -14.33
CA ASN A 650 10.40 4.06 -15.68
C ASN A 650 9.69 4.86 -16.78
N SER A 651 8.75 5.76 -16.46
CA SER A 651 8.06 6.57 -17.48
C SER A 651 8.92 7.73 -18.00
N SER A 652 9.90 8.18 -17.22
CA SER A 652 10.85 9.24 -17.57
C SER A 652 12.11 8.77 -18.31
N LEU A 653 12.32 7.46 -18.46
CA LEU A 653 13.55 6.88 -19.06
C LEU A 653 13.24 6.07 -20.34
N LYS A 654 12.91 6.78 -21.43
CA LYS A 654 13.01 6.23 -22.80
C LYS A 654 14.48 6.10 -23.22
N ILE A 655 15.14 5.01 -22.84
CA ILE A 655 16.47 4.64 -23.36
C ILE A 655 16.40 3.35 -24.20
N SER A 656 17.13 3.37 -25.31
CA SER A 656 17.24 2.30 -26.31
C SER A 656 17.48 0.91 -25.70
N MET A 657 16.60 -0.05 -26.00
CA MET A 657 16.79 -1.47 -25.64
C MET A 657 17.72 -2.20 -26.62
N ASN A 658 19.03 -1.97 -26.53
CA ASN A 658 20.00 -2.96 -26.99
C ASN A 658 20.25 -3.99 -25.88
N LYS A 659 19.93 -5.26 -26.14
CA LYS A 659 20.09 -6.36 -25.17
C LYS A 659 21.50 -6.96 -25.23
N GLU A 660 22.45 -6.37 -24.52
CA GLU A 660 23.58 -7.13 -23.97
C GLU A 660 23.30 -7.49 -22.50
N TYR A 661 23.60 -8.73 -22.11
CA TYR A 661 23.16 -9.31 -20.84
C TYR A 661 24.15 -9.03 -19.71
N TYR A 662 23.88 -7.98 -18.93
CA TYR A 662 24.52 -7.74 -17.64
C TYR A 662 23.73 -8.43 -16.52
N ILE A 663 24.42 -9.02 -15.53
CA ILE A 663 23.77 -9.52 -14.30
C ILE A 663 23.65 -8.37 -13.31
N THR A 664 22.74 -7.45 -13.63
CA THR A 664 22.28 -6.38 -12.74
C THR A 664 20.93 -6.81 -12.16
N PHE A 665 20.78 -6.85 -10.84
CA PHE A 665 19.54 -7.30 -10.17
C PHE A 665 18.41 -6.23 -10.22
N LEU A 666 17.91 -5.92 -11.42
CA LEU A 666 16.85 -4.94 -11.66
C LEU A 666 15.72 -5.46 -12.57
N ALA A 667 14.51 -4.99 -12.27
CA ALA A 667 13.32 -4.97 -13.14
C ALA A 667 12.82 -6.28 -13.81
N LYS A 668 12.24 -7.20 -13.02
CA LYS A 668 10.83 -7.62 -13.21
C LYS A 668 10.38 -8.51 -12.05
N THR A 669 9.35 -8.10 -11.31
CA THR A 669 8.77 -8.87 -10.19
C THR A 669 7.26 -8.98 -10.33
N GLU A 670 6.81 -9.68 -11.37
CA GLU A 670 5.51 -10.36 -11.31
C GLU A 670 5.55 -11.35 -10.14
N PHE A 671 4.52 -11.34 -9.29
CA PHE A 671 4.50 -12.12 -8.05
C PHE A 671 4.47 -13.62 -8.34
N ASN A 672 5.60 -14.30 -8.12
CA ASN A 672 5.68 -15.75 -8.14
C ASN A 672 6.39 -16.25 -6.87
N LEU A 673 5.68 -17.05 -6.07
CA LEU A 673 6.17 -17.59 -4.80
C LEU A 673 7.44 -18.45 -4.97
N ALA A 674 7.64 -19.00 -6.18
CA ALA A 674 8.83 -19.72 -6.61
C ALA A 674 10.11 -18.87 -6.58
N ARG A 675 10.00 -17.56 -6.84
CA ARG A 675 11.15 -16.71 -7.15
C ARG A 675 11.78 -16.09 -5.92
N ASP A 676 10.96 -15.61 -4.98
CA ASP A 676 11.41 -14.77 -3.86
C ASP A 676 12.38 -15.45 -2.87
N ILE A 677 12.47 -16.79 -2.88
CA ILE A 677 13.51 -17.51 -2.16
C ILE A 677 14.83 -17.44 -2.95
N HIS A 678 15.35 -16.21 -3.14
CA HIS A 678 16.65 -15.96 -3.74
C HIS A 678 17.77 -16.42 -2.80
N TYR A 679 18.24 -17.65 -3.04
CA TYR A 679 19.43 -18.22 -2.41
C TYR A 679 20.70 -17.63 -3.02
N GLN A 680 21.20 -16.54 -2.44
CA GLN A 680 22.47 -15.94 -2.85
C GLN A 680 23.62 -16.38 -1.95
N LEU A 681 24.80 -16.50 -2.58
CA LEU A 681 26.07 -16.77 -1.90
C LEU A 681 26.37 -15.66 -0.90
N ILE A 682 26.87 -16.05 0.27
CA ILE A 682 27.34 -15.11 1.28
C ILE A 682 28.71 -14.56 0.86
N ASP A 683 28.75 -13.28 0.51
CA ASP A 683 29.96 -12.50 0.16
C ASP A 683 30.99 -12.52 1.31
N ALA A 684 32.28 -12.53 0.99
CA ALA A 684 33.39 -12.45 1.95
C ALA A 684 33.27 -11.28 2.94
N ARG A 685 32.57 -10.18 2.58
CA ARG A 685 32.25 -9.08 3.51
C ARG A 685 31.38 -9.49 4.71
N TRP A 686 30.59 -10.56 4.59
CA TRP A 686 29.85 -11.17 5.72
C TRP A 686 30.71 -12.11 6.56
N LYS A 687 31.87 -12.54 6.08
CA LYS A 687 32.69 -13.58 6.74
C LYS A 687 32.96 -13.23 8.19
N LEU A 688 33.41 -12.01 8.45
CA LEU A 688 33.75 -11.53 9.80
C LEU A 688 32.50 -11.39 10.71
N TYR A 689 31.36 -10.98 10.16
CA TYR A 689 30.07 -10.96 10.88
C TYR A 689 29.59 -12.37 11.26
N ILE A 690 29.74 -13.34 10.36
CA ILE A 690 29.37 -14.74 10.62
C ILE A 690 30.37 -15.41 11.56
N GLU A 691 31.67 -15.19 11.40
CA GLU A 691 32.69 -15.71 12.33
C GLU A 691 32.43 -15.20 13.75
N ASN A 692 32.06 -13.93 13.93
CA ASN A 692 31.62 -13.40 15.23
C ASN A 692 30.36 -14.08 15.79
N ILE A 693 29.33 -14.33 14.96
CA ILE A 693 28.11 -15.05 15.38
C ILE A 693 28.40 -16.52 15.71
N VAL A 694 29.26 -17.18 14.93
CA VAL A 694 29.64 -18.59 15.15
C VAL A 694 30.48 -18.72 16.42
N GLN A 695 31.39 -17.78 16.67
CA GLN A 695 32.16 -17.70 17.91
C GLN A 695 31.23 -17.49 19.12
N SER A 696 30.31 -16.52 19.06
CA SER A 696 29.34 -16.28 20.12
C SER A 696 28.40 -17.47 20.35
N TYR A 697 27.97 -18.17 19.29
CA TYR A 697 27.21 -19.41 19.40
C TYR A 697 28.01 -20.53 20.09
N VAL A 698 29.30 -20.68 19.76
CA VAL A 698 30.22 -21.65 20.39
C VAL A 698 30.42 -21.34 21.86
N GLU A 699 30.65 -20.08 22.23
CA GLU A 699 30.87 -19.65 23.62
C GLU A 699 29.62 -19.85 24.48
N ASN A 700 28.45 -19.44 23.99
CA ASN A 700 27.18 -19.69 24.67
C ASN A 700 26.89 -21.20 24.80
N THR A 701 27.13 -21.99 23.75
CA THR A 701 26.96 -23.46 23.81
C THR A 701 27.92 -24.09 24.82
N ARG A 702 29.18 -23.63 24.88
CA ARG A 702 30.18 -24.08 25.87
C ARG A 702 29.72 -23.77 27.31
N LEU A 703 29.19 -22.57 27.57
CA LEU A 703 28.68 -22.19 28.90
C LEU A 703 27.49 -23.05 29.34
N ILE A 704 26.59 -23.40 28.41
CA ILE A 704 25.46 -24.31 28.68
C ILE A 704 25.98 -25.74 28.96
N TRP A 705 26.90 -26.25 28.13
CA TRP A 705 27.50 -27.58 28.30
C TRP A 705 28.44 -27.70 29.50
N TYR A 706 28.91 -26.59 30.08
CA TYR A 706 29.65 -26.58 31.35
C TYR A 706 28.71 -26.65 32.57
N ARG A 707 27.47 -26.15 32.43
CA ARG A 707 26.43 -26.21 33.49
C ARG A 707 25.65 -27.52 33.49
N GLN A 708 25.74 -28.31 32.42
CA GLN A 708 25.20 -29.66 32.33
C GLN A 708 26.34 -30.67 32.48
N SER A 709 26.11 -31.77 33.20
CA SER A 709 27.12 -32.80 33.48
C SER A 709 27.41 -33.69 32.26
N CYS A 710 28.06 -33.11 31.25
CA CYS A 710 28.42 -33.78 29.99
C CYS A 710 29.94 -34.05 29.90
N ASN A 711 30.31 -35.30 29.59
CA ASN A 711 31.70 -35.73 29.37
C ASN A 711 32.29 -35.24 28.03
N CYS A 712 31.90 -34.05 27.57
CA CYS A 712 32.16 -33.53 26.23
C CYS A 712 32.33 -32.00 26.29
N THR A 713 33.45 -31.49 25.82
CA THR A 713 33.72 -30.04 25.75
C THR A 713 33.88 -29.54 24.32
N LEU A 714 33.37 -28.34 24.07
CA LEU A 714 33.39 -27.68 22.77
C LEU A 714 34.66 -26.83 22.62
N ILE A 715 35.51 -27.12 21.62
CA ILE A 715 36.81 -26.45 21.41
C ILE A 715 36.65 -25.20 20.56
N ASN A 716 36.10 -25.32 19.36
CA ASN A 716 35.85 -24.20 18.44
C ASN A 716 34.78 -24.58 17.40
N GLY A 717 34.32 -23.58 16.65
CA GLY A 717 33.41 -23.76 15.52
C GLY A 717 33.94 -23.03 14.29
N LYS A 718 34.01 -23.73 13.15
CA LYS A 718 34.44 -23.17 11.87
C LYS A 718 33.25 -23.03 10.93
N PHE A 719 33.11 -21.85 10.30
CA PHE A 719 32.21 -21.65 9.18
C PHE A 719 32.64 -22.50 7.97
N ILE A 720 31.72 -23.29 7.40
CA ILE A 720 31.97 -24.06 6.17
C ILE A 720 31.42 -23.29 4.97
N PHE A 721 30.12 -23.01 5.01
CA PHE A 721 29.33 -22.52 3.89
C PHE A 721 28.03 -21.91 4.41
N GLY A 722 27.46 -20.96 3.68
CA GLY A 722 26.10 -20.51 3.90
C GLY A 722 25.54 -19.76 2.70
N TYR A 723 24.22 -19.63 2.72
CA TYR A 723 23.46 -18.80 1.80
C TYR A 723 22.52 -17.90 2.60
N TYR A 724 22.12 -16.77 2.01
CA TYR A 724 20.98 -16.02 2.52
C TYR A 724 19.75 -16.25 1.65
N ARG A 725 18.56 -16.09 2.24
CA ARG A 725 17.27 -16.02 1.55
C ARG A 725 16.41 -14.91 2.14
N LEU A 726 15.74 -14.13 1.31
CA LEU A 726 14.99 -12.94 1.71
C LEU A 726 13.51 -13.31 1.90
N ILE A 727 13.12 -13.64 3.13
CA ILE A 727 11.80 -14.20 3.45
C ILE A 727 10.81 -13.08 3.84
N PRO A 728 9.63 -12.99 3.20
CA PRO A 728 8.68 -11.91 3.44
C PRO A 728 8.24 -11.73 4.90
N SER A 729 8.17 -12.82 5.68
CA SER A 729 7.66 -12.80 7.05
C SER A 729 8.64 -12.34 8.14
N TYR A 730 9.95 -12.20 7.85
CA TYR A 730 10.95 -11.80 8.88
C TYR A 730 12.31 -11.31 8.31
N GLY A 731 12.37 -10.81 7.07
CA GLY A 731 13.58 -10.19 6.54
C GLY A 731 14.58 -11.18 5.94
N LEU A 732 15.85 -11.06 6.33
CA LEU A 732 16.95 -11.87 5.84
C LEU A 732 17.09 -13.13 6.70
N GLU A 733 17.01 -14.33 6.10
CA GLU A 733 17.42 -15.57 6.76
C GLU A 733 18.76 -16.04 6.19
N LEU A 734 19.81 -15.89 6.99
CA LEU A 734 21.14 -16.47 6.74
C LEU A 734 21.12 -17.90 7.26
N ILE A 735 21.21 -18.89 6.36
CA ILE A 735 21.35 -20.30 6.73
C ILE A 735 22.82 -20.66 6.55
N VAL A 736 23.43 -21.07 7.65
CA VAL A 736 24.88 -21.21 7.80
C VAL A 736 25.20 -22.61 8.32
N GLU A 737 26.15 -23.29 7.69
CA GLU A 737 26.70 -24.55 8.19
C GLU A 737 28.05 -24.33 8.87
N ILE A 738 28.17 -24.88 10.07
CA ILE A 738 29.36 -24.84 10.89
C ILE A 738 29.83 -26.26 11.22
N LEU A 739 31.14 -26.40 11.37
CA LEU A 739 31.80 -27.60 11.89
C LEU A 739 32.25 -27.30 13.32
N LEU A 740 31.64 -27.97 14.29
CA LEU A 740 31.94 -27.84 15.72
C LEU A 740 32.92 -28.93 16.14
N ASN A 741 34.09 -28.56 16.65
CA ASN A 741 35.05 -29.52 17.17
C ASN A 741 34.80 -29.76 18.66
N THR A 742 34.57 -31.02 19.04
CA THR A 742 34.38 -31.45 20.42
C THR A 742 35.48 -32.41 20.86
N ARG A 743 35.75 -32.44 22.17
CA ARG A 743 36.67 -33.37 22.82
C ARG A 743 35.93 -34.09 23.93
N LEU A 744 35.96 -35.43 23.91
CA LEU A 744 35.51 -36.19 25.07
C LEU A 744 36.47 -35.99 26.24
N ILE A 745 35.90 -35.84 27.43
CA ILE A 745 36.62 -35.94 28.69
C ILE A 745 36.40 -37.38 29.18
N SER A 746 37.32 -38.26 28.81
CA SER A 746 37.43 -39.63 29.28
C SER A 746 38.88 -39.86 29.71
N MET A 747 39.10 -40.61 30.80
CA MET A 747 40.44 -40.81 31.39
C MET A 747 41.37 -41.69 30.55
N SER A 748 40.90 -42.32 29.47
CA SER A 748 41.66 -43.31 28.70
C SER A 748 41.77 -43.07 27.19
N SER A 749 41.09 -42.07 26.60
CA SER A 749 41.32 -41.69 25.20
C SER A 749 40.86 -40.26 24.86
N THR A 750 41.67 -39.53 24.11
CA THR A 750 41.40 -38.15 23.66
C THR A 750 40.82 -38.13 22.24
N GLY A 751 39.60 -38.65 22.07
CA GLY A 751 38.87 -38.54 20.80
C GLY A 751 38.41 -37.10 20.51
N SER A 752 38.81 -36.54 19.37
CA SER A 752 38.27 -35.27 18.85
C SER A 752 37.20 -35.55 17.79
N ASN A 753 35.92 -35.30 18.11
CA ASN A 753 34.80 -35.52 17.20
C ASN A 753 34.37 -34.20 16.55
N THR A 754 34.01 -34.25 15.27
CA THR A 754 33.50 -33.08 14.54
C THR A 754 31.99 -33.21 14.35
N ILE A 755 31.24 -32.16 14.71
CA ILE A 755 29.77 -32.13 14.66
C ILE A 755 29.33 -31.05 13.68
N ARG A 756 28.79 -31.45 12.53
CA ARG A 756 28.24 -30.52 11.54
C ARG A 756 26.87 -30.02 11.99
N LYS A 757 26.72 -28.70 12.18
CA LYS A 757 25.47 -28.06 12.62
C LYS A 757 25.03 -27.00 11.60
N ARG A 758 23.75 -26.98 11.26
CA ARG A 758 23.14 -25.92 10.43
C ARG A 758 22.41 -24.92 11.33
N LEU A 759 22.88 -23.68 11.36
CA LEU A 759 22.25 -22.54 12.00
C LEU A 759 21.26 -21.86 11.03
N ARG A 760 20.27 -21.17 11.59
CA ARG A 760 19.37 -20.24 10.88
C ARG A 760 19.34 -18.92 11.63
N ILE A 761 20.08 -17.95 11.13
CA ILE A 761 20.16 -16.60 11.68
C ILE A 761 19.11 -15.75 10.97
N ARG A 762 18.31 -14.99 11.72
CA ARG A 762 17.22 -14.15 11.20
C ARG A 762 17.47 -12.70 11.55
N GLN A 763 17.42 -11.83 10.54
CA GLN A 763 17.54 -10.39 10.69
C GLN A 763 16.28 -9.73 10.11
N PRO A 764 15.45 -9.05 10.93
CA PRO A 764 14.28 -8.33 10.43
C PRO A 764 14.68 -7.18 9.50
N PHE A 765 13.72 -6.70 8.69
CA PHE A 765 13.94 -5.56 7.80
C PHE A 765 14.15 -4.26 8.60
N ILE A 766 15.40 -3.87 8.80
CA ILE A 766 15.82 -2.58 9.38
C ILE A 766 16.43 -1.69 8.29
N ASN A 767 16.56 -0.39 8.57
CA ASN A 767 17.05 0.65 7.65
C ASN A 767 18.31 0.23 6.86
N LYS A 768 18.41 0.74 5.62
CA LYS A 768 19.56 0.53 4.72
C LYS A 768 20.89 0.95 5.37
N HIS A 769 21.66 -0.02 5.85
CA HIS A 769 23.09 0.04 5.63
C HIS A 769 23.32 0.07 4.11
N HIS A 770 24.00 1.11 3.62
CA HIS A 770 24.33 1.22 2.20
C HIS A 770 25.50 0.28 1.87
N PHE A 771 25.18 -1.00 1.67
CA PHE A 771 26.12 -1.96 1.12
C PHE A 771 26.17 -1.77 -0.40
N GLU A 772 27.25 -1.15 -0.89
CA GLU A 772 27.48 -1.03 -2.32
C GLU A 772 27.66 -2.42 -2.94
N TYR A 773 26.87 -2.69 -3.97
CA TYR A 773 26.98 -3.88 -4.81
C TYR A 773 28.00 -3.59 -5.91
N ARG A 774 29.05 -4.41 -6.01
CA ARG A 774 29.79 -4.52 -7.27
C ARG A 774 29.08 -5.55 -8.15
N GLU A 775 28.90 -5.22 -9.42
CA GLU A 775 28.41 -6.18 -10.41
C GLU A 775 29.45 -7.29 -10.62
N ILE A 776 28.97 -8.47 -11.03
CA ILE A 776 29.87 -9.52 -11.52
C ILE A 776 30.44 -9.01 -12.84
N ILE A 777 31.75 -8.74 -12.86
CA ILE A 777 32.44 -8.20 -14.03
C ILE A 777 32.19 -9.13 -15.23
N PRO A 778 31.67 -8.61 -16.37
CA PRO A 778 31.35 -9.45 -17.51
C PRO A 778 32.60 -10.18 -18.03
N ILE A 779 32.49 -11.51 -18.13
CA ILE A 779 33.60 -12.38 -18.54
C ILE A 779 34.04 -11.99 -19.96
N LYS A 780 35.34 -11.73 -20.15
CA LYS A 780 35.91 -11.30 -21.44
C LYS A 780 35.66 -12.34 -22.53
N LYS A 781 35.47 -11.88 -23.78
CA LYS A 781 35.04 -12.66 -24.97
C LYS A 781 35.89 -13.90 -25.36
N ASN A 782 36.99 -14.21 -24.68
CA ASN A 782 37.98 -15.21 -25.12
C ASN A 782 37.75 -16.64 -24.59
N GLU A 783 36.77 -16.90 -23.73
CA GLU A 783 36.56 -18.25 -23.14
C GLU A 783 35.37 -19.01 -23.74
N SER A 784 35.52 -19.42 -25.00
CA SER A 784 34.76 -20.52 -25.61
C SER A 784 35.08 -21.91 -25.02
N ILE A 785 36.05 -21.98 -24.10
CA ILE A 785 36.67 -23.19 -23.54
C ILE A 785 35.69 -23.97 -22.64
N TYR A 786 34.82 -23.28 -21.90
CA TYR A 786 33.93 -23.88 -20.90
C TYR A 786 32.53 -24.16 -21.45
N GLN A 787 32.47 -25.15 -22.35
CA GLN A 787 31.24 -25.81 -22.79
C GLN A 787 30.73 -26.77 -21.70
N LEU A 788 29.43 -26.74 -21.41
CA LEU A 788 28.78 -27.61 -20.43
C LEU A 788 28.16 -28.83 -21.13
N ASN A 789 28.64 -30.02 -20.79
CA ASN A 789 28.21 -31.27 -21.40
C ASN A 789 27.14 -31.91 -20.51
N LEU A 790 25.90 -31.99 -21.00
CA LEU A 790 24.80 -32.67 -20.33
C LEU A 790 24.96 -34.18 -20.56
N VAL A 791 25.18 -34.94 -19.48
CA VAL A 791 25.43 -36.38 -19.50
C VAL A 791 24.23 -37.13 -18.94
N VAL A 792 23.51 -37.82 -19.82
CA VAL A 792 22.34 -38.66 -19.50
C VAL A 792 22.74 -40.13 -19.61
N VAL A 793 22.37 -40.91 -18.60
CA VAL A 793 22.51 -42.37 -18.58
C VAL A 793 21.12 -42.95 -18.36
N SER A 794 20.69 -43.86 -19.22
CA SER A 794 19.32 -44.38 -19.21
C SER A 794 19.25 -45.84 -19.67
N SER A 795 18.25 -46.56 -19.16
CA SER A 795 17.98 -47.98 -19.42
C SER A 795 16.46 -48.16 -19.49
N ASN A 796 15.97 -48.72 -20.60
CA ASN A 796 14.56 -49.06 -20.85
C ASN A 796 13.53 -47.93 -20.52
N LYS A 797 13.94 -46.66 -20.57
CA LYS A 797 13.12 -45.46 -20.27
C LYS A 797 12.87 -44.65 -21.56
N ASP A 798 12.36 -45.35 -22.56
CA ASP A 798 12.13 -44.90 -23.94
C ASP A 798 11.39 -43.56 -24.04
N THR A 799 10.20 -43.46 -23.46
CA THR A 799 9.34 -42.27 -23.52
C THR A 799 9.91 -41.09 -22.73
N THR A 800 10.54 -41.35 -21.59
CA THR A 800 11.17 -40.32 -20.77
C THR A 800 12.41 -39.72 -21.46
N LEU A 801 13.19 -40.54 -22.17
CA LEU A 801 14.35 -40.09 -22.94
C LEU A 801 13.94 -39.17 -24.09
N LEU A 802 12.89 -39.52 -24.85
CA LEU A 802 12.34 -38.65 -25.91
C LEU A 802 11.92 -37.29 -25.35
N ARG A 803 11.21 -37.25 -24.22
CA ARG A 803 10.81 -35.99 -23.55
C ARG A 803 12.00 -35.11 -23.15
N LEU A 804 13.11 -35.70 -22.71
CA LEU A 804 14.34 -34.98 -22.40
C LEU A 804 14.98 -34.38 -23.66
N ILE A 805 14.97 -35.12 -24.78
CA ILE A 805 15.49 -34.67 -26.07
C ILE A 805 14.65 -33.50 -26.62
N GLU A 806 13.32 -33.59 -26.56
CA GLU A 806 12.40 -32.48 -26.90
C GLU A 806 12.66 -31.24 -26.03
N ASN A 807 12.95 -31.43 -24.74
CA ASN A 807 13.29 -30.34 -23.83
C ASN A 807 14.63 -29.70 -24.21
N PHE A 808 15.65 -30.48 -24.58
CA PHE A 808 16.93 -29.95 -25.08
C PHE A 808 16.74 -29.19 -26.40
N GLU A 809 15.96 -29.72 -27.34
CA GLU A 809 15.68 -29.05 -28.61
C GLU A 809 14.97 -27.70 -28.39
N ARG A 810 14.01 -27.64 -27.47
CA ARG A 810 13.25 -26.42 -27.14
C ARG A 810 14.11 -25.34 -26.46
N GLU A 811 14.94 -25.72 -25.50
CA GLU A 811 15.66 -24.75 -24.64
C GLU A 811 17.04 -24.33 -25.17
N VAL A 812 17.69 -25.21 -25.95
CA VAL A 812 19.06 -25.04 -26.45
C VAL A 812 19.09 -24.89 -27.98
N LEU A 813 18.58 -25.87 -28.73
CA LEU A 813 18.78 -25.92 -30.19
C LEU A 813 17.93 -24.90 -30.96
N LYS A 814 16.73 -24.57 -30.46
CA LYS A 814 15.83 -23.56 -31.04
C LYS A 814 16.18 -22.11 -30.64
N TYR A 815 17.19 -21.90 -29.79
CA TYR A 815 17.66 -20.57 -29.39
C TYR A 815 18.97 -20.19 -30.12
N PRO A 816 19.11 -18.95 -30.63
CA PRO A 816 20.34 -18.48 -31.26
C PRO A 816 21.57 -18.68 -30.36
N ASN A 817 22.66 -19.15 -30.97
CA ASN A 817 24.01 -19.32 -30.40
C ASN A 817 24.16 -20.22 -29.15
N ARG A 818 23.09 -20.61 -28.42
CA ARG A 818 23.17 -21.48 -27.23
C ARG A 818 23.81 -22.85 -27.51
N HIS A 819 23.60 -23.41 -28.69
CA HIS A 819 24.19 -24.68 -29.14
C HIS A 819 25.74 -24.70 -29.11
N GLN A 820 26.40 -23.54 -29.04
CA GLN A 820 27.86 -23.46 -28.90
C GLN A 820 28.31 -23.76 -27.46
N TYR A 821 27.47 -23.49 -26.46
CA TYR A 821 27.81 -23.59 -25.03
C TYR A 821 27.33 -24.87 -24.34
N PHE A 822 26.45 -25.64 -24.99
CA PHE A 822 25.80 -26.83 -24.42
C PHE A 822 25.76 -28.00 -25.41
N THR A 823 26.19 -29.18 -24.96
CA THR A 823 26.06 -30.45 -25.69
C THR A 823 25.24 -31.45 -24.88
N LEU A 824 24.68 -32.47 -25.55
CA LEU A 824 23.93 -33.55 -24.91
C LEU A 824 24.54 -34.90 -25.29
N THR A 825 25.06 -35.63 -24.31
CA THR A 825 25.61 -36.99 -24.48
C THR A 825 24.72 -37.99 -23.75
N ILE A 826 24.19 -38.96 -24.49
CA ILE A 826 23.27 -39.99 -24.03
C ILE A 826 23.96 -41.35 -24.12
N LEU A 827 24.09 -42.03 -22.99
CA LEU A 827 24.49 -43.43 -22.93
C LEU A 827 23.24 -44.29 -22.65
N TYR A 828 22.78 -45.03 -23.66
CA TYR A 828 21.55 -45.81 -23.60
C TYR A 828 21.81 -47.31 -23.53
N PHE A 829 21.24 -47.98 -22.52
CA PHE A 829 21.35 -49.41 -22.31
C PHE A 829 20.05 -50.10 -22.72
N TYR A 830 20.09 -51.03 -23.68
CA TYR A 830 18.90 -51.69 -24.22
C TYR A 830 18.89 -53.21 -23.99
N GLN A 831 17.70 -53.82 -24.07
CA GLN A 831 17.51 -55.27 -24.02
C GLN A 831 17.05 -55.84 -25.38
N LYS A 832 17.44 -57.10 -25.65
CA LYS A 832 17.37 -57.73 -26.99
C LYS A 832 15.97 -57.83 -27.62
N ASN A 833 14.90 -57.64 -26.86
CA ASN A 833 13.50 -57.80 -27.30
C ASN A 833 12.77 -56.47 -27.58
N GLN A 834 13.43 -55.31 -27.45
CA GLN A 834 12.82 -54.01 -27.77
C GLN A 834 13.13 -53.54 -29.20
N THR A 835 12.12 -53.05 -29.92
CA THR A 835 12.26 -52.47 -31.26
C THR A 835 12.76 -51.01 -31.20
N ILE A 836 14.08 -50.87 -31.04
CA ILE A 836 14.82 -49.60 -30.89
C ILE A 836 14.51 -48.58 -32.01
N ASN A 837 14.10 -49.05 -33.20
CA ASN A 837 14.02 -48.31 -34.46
C ASN A 837 13.41 -46.90 -34.34
N GLN A 838 12.32 -46.70 -33.59
CA GLN A 838 11.67 -45.37 -33.51
C GLN A 838 12.53 -44.31 -32.81
N ILE A 839 13.24 -44.69 -31.75
CA ILE A 839 14.12 -43.78 -31.00
C ILE A 839 15.44 -43.60 -31.75
N TYR A 840 15.96 -44.68 -32.34
CA TYR A 840 17.15 -44.61 -33.19
C TYR A 840 16.92 -43.67 -34.37
N GLU A 841 15.83 -43.84 -35.13
CA GLU A 841 15.46 -42.94 -36.22
C GLU A 841 15.33 -41.49 -35.75
N HIS A 842 14.63 -41.24 -34.64
CA HIS A 842 14.44 -39.87 -34.17
C HIS A 842 15.76 -39.19 -33.72
N ILE A 843 16.63 -39.91 -32.99
CA ILE A 843 17.92 -39.37 -32.58
C ILE A 843 18.90 -39.30 -33.77
N HIS A 844 18.83 -40.23 -34.71
CA HIS A 844 19.62 -40.22 -35.95
C HIS A 844 19.26 -38.99 -36.79
N GLN A 845 17.97 -38.74 -37.04
CA GLN A 845 17.48 -37.54 -37.72
C GLN A 845 17.91 -36.23 -37.00
N LEU A 846 17.86 -36.20 -35.66
CA LEU A 846 18.35 -35.05 -34.89
C LEU A 846 19.89 -34.89 -34.93
N SER A 847 20.65 -35.98 -34.97
CA SER A 847 22.12 -35.96 -35.06
C SER A 847 22.62 -35.56 -36.46
N ILE A 848 21.89 -35.92 -37.52
CA ILE A 848 22.08 -35.42 -38.89
C ILE A 848 21.77 -33.91 -38.94
N LYS A 849 20.66 -33.47 -38.33
CA LYS A 849 20.22 -32.07 -38.35
C LYS A 849 21.07 -31.13 -37.46
N TYR A 850 21.64 -31.64 -36.37
CA TYR A 850 22.40 -30.89 -35.38
C TYR A 850 23.75 -31.57 -35.06
N THR A 851 24.51 -31.86 -36.12
CA THR A 851 25.79 -32.57 -36.07
C THR A 851 26.74 -31.99 -35.02
N SER A 852 27.44 -32.87 -34.30
CA SER A 852 28.33 -32.61 -33.15
C SER A 852 27.70 -32.17 -31.81
N VAL A 853 26.45 -31.67 -31.78
CA VAL A 853 25.83 -31.15 -30.55
C VAL A 853 25.17 -32.23 -29.69
N ILE A 854 24.55 -33.23 -30.33
CA ILE A 854 24.00 -34.44 -29.67
C ILE A 854 24.91 -35.63 -29.98
N ARG A 855 25.26 -36.40 -28.94
CA ARG A 855 25.99 -37.68 -29.02
C ARG A 855 25.13 -38.78 -28.42
N LEU A 856 24.92 -39.86 -29.18
CA LEU A 856 24.28 -41.08 -28.69
C LEU A 856 25.32 -42.21 -28.68
N SER A 857 25.30 -43.04 -27.64
CA SER A 857 26.05 -44.28 -27.57
C SER A 857 25.15 -45.36 -26.97
N ILE A 858 25.04 -46.50 -27.65
CA ILE A 858 24.11 -47.57 -27.31
C ILE A 858 24.92 -48.78 -26.82
N ILE A 859 24.56 -49.34 -25.68
CA ILE A 859 25.19 -50.52 -25.07
C ILE A 859 24.14 -51.62 -24.89
N ASN A 860 24.50 -52.85 -25.27
CA ASN A 860 23.67 -54.03 -25.08
C ASN A 860 23.79 -54.53 -23.63
N GLN A 861 22.67 -54.57 -22.89
CA GLN A 861 22.67 -55.04 -21.49
C GLN A 861 23.13 -56.49 -21.35
N ASN A 862 23.01 -57.31 -22.40
CA ASN A 862 23.46 -58.70 -22.39
C ASN A 862 25.00 -58.84 -22.43
N GLN A 863 25.74 -57.75 -22.59
CA GLN A 863 27.22 -57.72 -22.53
C GLN A 863 27.74 -57.05 -21.25
N ILE A 864 27.00 -56.08 -20.71
CA ILE A 864 27.33 -55.35 -19.47
C ILE A 864 26.04 -55.15 -18.68
N ASN A 865 25.94 -55.79 -17.50
CA ASN A 865 24.82 -55.60 -16.59
C ASN A 865 24.65 -54.11 -16.25
N TYR A 866 23.45 -53.57 -16.47
CA TYR A 866 23.22 -52.14 -16.26
C TYR A 866 23.27 -51.75 -14.78
N ASN A 867 24.10 -50.75 -14.50
CA ASN A 867 24.21 -50.09 -13.21
C ASN A 867 24.38 -48.58 -13.45
N ARG A 868 23.65 -47.73 -12.72
CA ARG A 868 23.65 -46.26 -12.93
C ARG A 868 25.01 -45.64 -12.60
N GLY A 869 25.71 -46.12 -11.58
CA GLY A 869 27.07 -45.72 -11.24
C GLY A 869 28.09 -46.14 -12.30
N LEU A 870 28.03 -47.39 -12.76
CA LEU A 870 28.86 -47.89 -13.87
C LEU A 870 28.61 -47.11 -15.17
N GLY A 871 27.35 -46.89 -15.55
CA GLY A 871 26.99 -46.13 -16.75
C GLY A 871 27.46 -44.68 -16.66
N ARG A 872 27.38 -44.05 -15.48
CA ARG A 872 27.94 -42.70 -15.25
C ARG A 872 29.47 -42.69 -15.28
N HIS A 873 30.13 -43.74 -14.79
CA HIS A 873 31.58 -43.92 -14.92
C HIS A 873 31.98 -44.01 -16.40
N LEU A 874 31.36 -44.92 -17.17
CA LEU A 874 31.61 -45.14 -18.60
C LEU A 874 31.35 -43.87 -19.41
N ALA A 875 30.20 -43.22 -19.21
CA ALA A 875 29.88 -41.96 -19.88
C ALA A 875 30.90 -40.85 -19.58
N SER A 876 31.49 -40.82 -18.38
CA SER A 876 32.55 -39.86 -18.06
C SER A 876 33.81 -40.05 -18.91
N LYS A 877 34.17 -41.29 -19.30
CA LYS A 877 35.39 -41.57 -20.08
C LYS A 877 35.29 -41.08 -21.55
N LEU A 878 34.12 -40.62 -22.00
CA LEU A 878 33.91 -39.97 -23.30
C LEU A 878 34.41 -38.52 -23.36
N PHE A 879 34.96 -37.99 -22.25
CA PHE A 879 35.35 -36.59 -22.10
C PHE A 879 36.76 -36.41 -21.54
N THR A 880 37.39 -35.29 -21.92
CA THR A 880 38.74 -34.92 -21.51
C THR A 880 38.77 -34.11 -20.21
N ASN A 881 39.90 -34.15 -19.51
CA ASN A 881 40.08 -33.65 -18.13
C ASN A 881 39.58 -32.21 -17.87
N LYS A 882 39.66 -31.31 -18.87
CA LYS A 882 39.26 -29.91 -18.74
C LYS A 882 37.75 -29.64 -18.89
N GLN A 883 36.97 -30.59 -19.42
CA GLN A 883 35.56 -30.38 -19.76
C GLN A 883 34.64 -30.40 -18.51
N LEU A 884 33.58 -29.59 -18.55
CA LEU A 884 32.52 -29.56 -17.53
C LEU A 884 31.44 -30.58 -17.88
N LEU A 885 31.15 -31.48 -16.94
CA LEU A 885 30.12 -32.50 -17.06
C LEU A 885 28.99 -32.19 -16.08
N PHE A 886 27.76 -32.09 -16.59
CA PHE A 886 26.55 -32.10 -15.77
C PHE A 886 25.91 -33.49 -15.91
N PHE A 887 26.06 -34.33 -14.89
CA PHE A 887 25.31 -35.58 -14.80
C PHE A 887 23.90 -35.25 -14.32
N LEU A 888 22.91 -35.64 -15.13
CA LEU A 888 21.49 -35.39 -14.86
C LEU A 888 20.66 -36.67 -14.94
N ASP A 889 19.54 -36.70 -14.23
CA ASP A 889 18.56 -37.77 -14.34
C ASP A 889 17.66 -37.57 -15.56
N VAL A 890 17.29 -38.67 -16.24
CA VAL A 890 16.48 -38.62 -17.47
C VAL A 890 15.06 -38.08 -17.20
N ASP A 891 14.58 -38.19 -15.97
CA ASP A 891 13.26 -37.74 -15.52
C ASP A 891 13.18 -36.23 -15.22
N LEU A 892 14.28 -35.49 -15.35
CA LEU A 892 14.32 -34.03 -15.25
C LEU A 892 13.67 -33.31 -16.44
N ILE A 893 13.20 -32.10 -16.16
CA ILE A 893 12.88 -31.04 -17.10
C ILE A 893 13.69 -29.81 -16.68
N PHE A 894 14.37 -29.16 -17.63
CA PHE A 894 15.21 -27.98 -17.42
C PHE A 894 14.75 -26.79 -18.27
N THR A 895 15.20 -25.59 -17.91
CA THR A 895 15.10 -24.38 -18.75
C THR A 895 16.48 -23.95 -19.24
N GLY A 896 16.54 -23.24 -20.38
CA GLY A 896 17.81 -22.74 -20.90
C GLY A 896 18.52 -21.78 -19.94
N GLN A 897 17.75 -21.00 -19.15
CA GLN A 897 18.30 -20.12 -18.12
C GLN A 897 18.99 -20.88 -16.98
N ALA A 898 18.46 -22.04 -16.57
CA ALA A 898 19.13 -22.87 -15.57
C ALA A 898 20.49 -23.36 -16.06
N LEU A 899 20.58 -23.78 -17.33
CA LEU A 899 21.85 -24.20 -17.92
C LEU A 899 22.86 -23.04 -18.02
N ASP A 900 22.40 -21.84 -18.38
CA ASP A 900 23.23 -20.62 -18.38
C ASP A 900 23.72 -20.27 -16.97
N ASN A 901 22.85 -20.29 -15.95
CA ASN A 901 23.20 -20.07 -14.54
C ASN A 901 24.29 -21.06 -14.09
N ILE A 902 24.06 -22.37 -14.32
CA ILE A 902 24.94 -23.47 -13.93
C ILE A 902 26.34 -23.29 -14.56
N ARG A 903 26.39 -22.98 -15.85
CA ARG A 903 27.65 -22.82 -16.58
C ARG A 903 28.45 -21.63 -16.06
N GLN A 904 27.82 -20.48 -15.87
CA GLN A 904 28.47 -19.27 -15.35
C GLN A 904 28.96 -19.45 -13.91
N LEU A 905 28.15 -20.08 -13.05
CA LEU A 905 28.50 -20.44 -11.68
C LEU A 905 29.77 -21.30 -11.62
N MET A 906 29.84 -22.36 -12.43
CA MET A 906 31.01 -23.25 -12.46
C MET A 906 32.26 -22.55 -12.98
N ILE A 907 32.16 -21.73 -14.04
CA ILE A 907 33.29 -20.93 -14.54
C ILE A 907 33.82 -20.00 -13.45
N HIS A 908 32.92 -19.27 -12.77
CA HIS A 908 33.28 -18.35 -11.70
C HIS A 908 33.99 -19.06 -10.54
N GLN A 909 33.46 -20.21 -10.07
CA GLN A 909 34.10 -20.96 -8.98
C GLN A 909 35.44 -21.59 -9.38
N LEU A 910 35.60 -22.00 -10.65
CA LEU A 910 36.87 -22.55 -11.16
C LEU A 910 37.96 -21.50 -11.42
N SER A 911 37.59 -20.21 -11.48
CA SER A 911 38.57 -19.11 -11.43
C SER A 911 39.06 -18.79 -10.01
N ILE A 912 38.40 -19.35 -8.98
CA ILE A 912 38.69 -19.12 -7.55
C ILE A 912 39.33 -20.36 -6.89
N SER A 913 38.95 -21.58 -7.31
CA SER A 913 39.39 -22.83 -6.68
C SER A 913 39.97 -23.83 -7.69
N SER A 914 41.06 -24.50 -7.31
CA SER A 914 41.72 -25.55 -8.10
C SER A 914 40.91 -26.85 -8.19
N CYS A 915 39.81 -26.99 -7.43
CA CYS A 915 38.81 -28.06 -7.53
C CYS A 915 37.42 -27.52 -7.14
N THR A 916 36.38 -27.81 -7.93
CA THR A 916 34.98 -27.48 -7.58
C THR A 916 34.00 -28.51 -8.10
N VAL A 917 32.99 -28.82 -7.27
CA VAL A 917 31.80 -29.58 -7.64
C VAL A 917 30.54 -28.82 -7.22
N TYR A 918 29.48 -28.87 -8.03
CA TYR A 918 28.17 -28.30 -7.69
C TYR A 918 27.07 -29.37 -7.74
N PHE A 919 26.34 -29.51 -6.63
CA PHE A 919 25.15 -30.34 -6.55
C PHE A 919 23.88 -29.47 -6.53
N PRO A 920 23.15 -29.30 -7.65
CA PRO A 920 21.86 -28.61 -7.66
C PRO A 920 20.80 -29.28 -6.79
N ILE A 921 20.08 -28.47 -6.01
CA ILE A 921 18.84 -28.90 -5.35
C ILE A 921 17.66 -28.60 -6.28
N ILE A 922 17.00 -29.65 -6.74
CA ILE A 922 15.93 -29.63 -7.74
C ILE A 922 14.53 -29.63 -7.10
N PHE A 923 13.52 -29.18 -7.85
CA PHE A 923 12.10 -29.25 -7.42
C PHE A 923 11.44 -30.53 -7.93
N SER A 924 10.83 -31.33 -7.05
CA SER A 924 10.20 -32.61 -7.39
C SER A 924 8.68 -32.53 -7.23
N TYR A 925 7.94 -32.91 -8.28
CA TYR A 925 6.47 -32.90 -8.28
C TYR A 925 5.86 -34.02 -7.42
N PHE A 926 4.65 -33.80 -6.90
CA PHE A 926 3.86 -34.82 -6.21
C PHE A 926 3.05 -35.72 -7.17
N SER A 927 2.74 -36.93 -6.71
CA SER A 927 2.00 -37.98 -7.43
C SER A 927 0.60 -37.54 -7.93
N SER A 928 -0.16 -36.85 -7.08
CA SER A 928 -1.62 -36.71 -7.22
C SER A 928 -2.11 -35.75 -8.33
N MET A 929 -1.24 -34.98 -8.98
CA MET A 929 -1.64 -33.92 -9.92
C MET A 929 -1.77 -34.36 -11.39
N PHE A 930 -1.34 -35.57 -11.78
CA PHE A 930 -1.33 -35.99 -13.18
C PHE A 930 -2.66 -36.48 -13.76
N ASN A 931 -3.74 -36.47 -12.97
CA ASN A 931 -5.08 -36.90 -13.42
C ASN A 931 -6.05 -35.72 -13.70
N VAL A 932 -5.53 -34.50 -13.86
CA VAL A 932 -6.33 -33.29 -14.18
C VAL A 932 -5.92 -32.72 -15.54
N ASN A 933 -6.83 -32.80 -16.51
CA ASN A 933 -6.63 -32.26 -17.85
C ASN A 933 -6.38 -30.74 -17.85
N ASN A 934 -5.49 -30.28 -18.75
CA ASN A 934 -5.30 -28.87 -19.12
C ASN A 934 -5.09 -27.87 -17.97
N ARG A 935 -4.02 -28.04 -17.19
CA ARG A 935 -3.40 -26.94 -16.43
C ARG A 935 -1.94 -26.74 -16.83
N THR A 936 -1.70 -25.75 -17.71
CA THR A 936 -0.37 -25.20 -17.99
C THR A 936 0.10 -24.30 -16.84
N VAL A 937 0.25 -24.88 -15.65
CA VAL A 937 0.74 -24.19 -14.45
C VAL A 937 2.16 -24.68 -14.18
N ILE A 938 3.14 -23.87 -14.60
CA ILE A 938 4.58 -24.16 -14.45
C ILE A 938 5.10 -23.60 -13.11
N ASP A 939 4.21 -23.23 -12.19
CA ASP A 939 4.57 -22.63 -10.90
C ASP A 939 5.07 -23.67 -9.90
N ILE A 940 6.02 -23.23 -9.08
CA ILE A 940 6.52 -24.00 -7.93
C ILE A 940 5.67 -23.62 -6.72
N ASP A 941 4.74 -24.51 -6.37
CA ASP A 941 3.94 -24.42 -5.15
C ASP A 941 4.22 -25.62 -4.23
N SER A 942 4.34 -25.32 -2.94
CA SER A 942 4.31 -26.24 -1.80
C SER A 942 3.18 -27.27 -1.80
N ASN A 943 2.05 -27.00 -2.45
CA ASN A 943 0.93 -27.95 -2.58
C ASN A 943 1.09 -28.89 -3.80
N VAL A 944 2.05 -28.63 -4.69
CA VAL A 944 2.23 -29.29 -6.00
C VAL A 944 3.57 -30.07 -6.09
N GLY A 945 4.55 -29.73 -5.24
CA GLY A 945 5.80 -30.47 -5.10
C GLY A 945 6.70 -29.92 -3.99
N SER A 946 7.94 -30.43 -3.90
CA SER A 946 8.92 -30.00 -2.89
C SER A 946 10.37 -30.00 -3.41
N PHE A 947 11.21 -29.12 -2.85
CA PHE A 947 12.65 -29.14 -3.17
C PHE A 947 13.35 -30.32 -2.49
N SER A 948 13.97 -31.19 -3.29
CA SER A 948 14.59 -32.44 -2.82
C SER A 948 15.97 -32.21 -2.21
N ILE A 949 16.01 -31.55 -1.04
CA ILE A 949 17.24 -31.16 -0.32
C ILE A 949 18.18 -32.32 0.04
N TYR A 950 17.70 -33.57 -0.02
CA TYR A 950 18.45 -34.80 0.25
C TYR A 950 18.87 -35.57 -1.02
N GLY A 951 18.55 -35.08 -2.23
CA GLY A 951 18.95 -35.72 -3.49
C GLY A 951 20.35 -35.31 -3.94
N TYR A 952 21.21 -36.27 -4.28
CA TYR A 952 22.59 -36.01 -4.74
C TYR A 952 22.83 -36.40 -6.21
N GLY A 953 21.86 -37.02 -6.87
CA GLY A 953 22.01 -37.60 -8.21
C GLY A 953 22.10 -36.65 -9.38
N ASN A 954 22.10 -35.35 -9.15
CA ASN A 954 22.30 -34.32 -10.16
C ASN A 954 23.51 -33.50 -9.73
N VAL A 955 24.57 -33.52 -10.54
CA VAL A 955 25.90 -33.02 -10.14
C VAL A 955 26.66 -32.48 -11.34
N VAL A 956 27.31 -31.33 -11.15
CA VAL A 956 28.11 -30.62 -12.13
C VAL A 956 29.56 -30.60 -11.66
N VAL A 957 30.46 -31.15 -12.47
CA VAL A 957 31.84 -31.42 -12.08
C VAL A 957 32.77 -31.32 -13.29
N ARG A 958 33.99 -30.82 -13.11
CA ARG A 958 35.04 -30.88 -14.13
C ARG A 958 35.62 -32.30 -14.17
N LYS A 959 35.85 -32.86 -15.36
CA LYS A 959 36.28 -34.27 -15.53
C LYS A 959 37.49 -34.65 -14.66
N GLN A 960 38.51 -33.78 -14.59
CA GLN A 960 39.68 -33.89 -13.73
C GLN A 960 39.35 -34.08 -12.24
N ASP A 961 38.39 -33.30 -11.72
CA ASP A 961 38.05 -33.30 -10.31
C ASP A 961 37.23 -34.54 -9.93
N LEU A 962 36.47 -35.08 -10.88
CA LEU A 962 35.80 -36.37 -10.75
C LEU A 962 36.80 -37.54 -10.70
N ASP A 963 37.85 -37.56 -11.53
CA ASP A 963 38.90 -38.61 -11.43
C ASP A 963 39.71 -38.46 -10.13
N ARG A 964 39.96 -37.23 -9.66
CA ARG A 964 40.74 -36.94 -8.43
C ARG A 964 40.19 -37.66 -7.19
N ILE A 965 38.86 -37.79 -7.08
CA ILE A 965 38.19 -38.49 -5.97
C ILE A 965 37.84 -39.97 -6.28
N GLY A 966 38.48 -40.56 -7.30
CA GLY A 966 38.26 -41.95 -7.72
C GLY A 966 36.99 -42.19 -8.55
N GLY A 967 36.26 -41.14 -8.93
CA GLY A 967 35.07 -41.22 -9.79
C GLY A 967 33.86 -41.94 -9.17
N TRP A 968 32.89 -42.27 -10.03
CA TRP A 968 31.66 -42.97 -9.66
C TRP A 968 31.95 -44.39 -9.14
N GLU A 969 31.21 -44.79 -8.10
CA GLU A 969 31.16 -46.17 -7.60
C GLU A 969 30.50 -47.09 -8.64
N ILE A 970 31.13 -48.24 -8.94
CA ILE A 970 30.70 -49.12 -10.04
C ILE A 970 30.18 -50.50 -9.60
N ASN A 971 30.53 -50.99 -8.41
CA ASN A 971 30.17 -52.33 -7.93
C ASN A 971 28.84 -52.38 -7.15
N ASN A 972 28.26 -51.22 -6.86
CA ASN A 972 27.11 -51.05 -5.98
C ASN A 972 25.80 -51.10 -6.78
N HIS A 973 24.98 -52.13 -6.54
CA HIS A 973 23.71 -52.35 -7.23
C HIS A 973 22.48 -51.86 -6.44
N GLU A 974 22.67 -51.23 -5.26
CA GLU A 974 21.58 -50.65 -4.47
C GLU A 974 21.20 -49.24 -4.93
N TRP A 975 19.92 -48.88 -4.80
CA TRP A 975 19.37 -47.60 -5.24
C TRP A 975 20.00 -46.39 -4.53
N GLY A 976 20.52 -45.43 -5.30
CA GLY A 976 20.88 -44.07 -4.85
C GLY A 976 22.14 -43.94 -3.99
N ASN A 977 22.80 -45.04 -3.63
CA ASN A 977 24.01 -45.01 -2.81
C ASN A 977 25.25 -44.55 -3.60
N GLU A 978 25.26 -44.66 -4.93
CA GLU A 978 26.36 -44.16 -5.76
C GLU A 978 26.44 -42.62 -5.73
N ASP A 979 25.28 -41.96 -5.71
CA ASP A 979 25.16 -40.51 -5.63
C ASP A 979 25.60 -39.97 -4.25
N VAL A 980 25.21 -40.68 -3.18
CA VAL A 980 25.58 -40.34 -1.79
C VAL A 980 27.07 -40.54 -1.56
N ASN A 981 27.63 -41.66 -2.03
CA ASN A 981 29.06 -41.98 -1.94
C ASN A 981 29.91 -40.93 -2.68
N LEU A 982 29.49 -40.49 -3.88
CA LEU A 982 30.17 -39.41 -4.61
C LEU A 982 30.15 -38.08 -3.82
N PHE A 983 29.00 -37.69 -3.25
CA PHE A 983 28.91 -36.49 -2.40
C PHE A 983 29.76 -36.61 -1.14
N GLN A 984 29.78 -37.78 -0.50
CA GLN A 984 30.57 -38.04 0.70
C GLN A 984 32.07 -37.83 0.44
N ARG A 985 32.65 -38.47 -0.59
CA ARG A 985 34.08 -38.30 -0.92
C ARG A 985 34.45 -36.85 -1.21
N PHE A 986 33.61 -36.12 -1.95
CA PHE A 986 33.83 -34.68 -2.16
C PHE A 986 33.77 -33.88 -0.85
N SER A 987 32.87 -34.23 0.08
CA SER A 987 32.79 -33.58 1.39
C SER A 987 33.93 -33.97 2.34
N GLU A 988 34.54 -35.15 2.17
CA GLU A 988 35.75 -35.59 2.89
C GLU A 988 36.99 -34.84 2.36
N SER A 989 37.15 -34.74 1.04
CA SER A 989 38.17 -33.91 0.36
C SER A 989 37.87 -32.39 0.40
N SER A 990 37.05 -31.90 1.33
CA SER A 990 36.61 -30.49 1.37
C SER A 990 37.69 -29.48 1.81
N SER A 991 38.88 -29.96 2.18
CA SER A 991 40.11 -29.17 2.31
C SER A 991 40.70 -28.73 0.96
N GLU A 992 40.47 -29.50 -0.11
CA GLU A 992 41.01 -29.28 -1.45
C GLU A 992 39.93 -28.93 -2.50
N CYS A 993 38.72 -29.45 -2.31
CA CYS A 993 37.61 -29.33 -3.25
C CYS A 993 36.46 -28.50 -2.68
N ASN A 994 36.09 -27.42 -3.38
CA ASN A 994 34.94 -26.61 -3.03
C ASN A 994 33.64 -27.35 -3.38
N VAL A 995 32.86 -27.74 -2.36
CA VAL A 995 31.59 -28.48 -2.52
C VAL A 995 30.41 -27.52 -2.43
N PHE A 996 29.91 -27.08 -3.58
CA PHE A 996 28.81 -26.15 -3.67
C PHE A 996 27.45 -26.87 -3.75
N ARG A 997 26.43 -26.35 -3.06
CA ARG A 997 25.06 -26.91 -3.07
C ARG A 997 24.02 -25.80 -2.83
N THR A 998 23.18 -25.55 -3.83
CA THR A 998 22.12 -24.52 -3.82
C THR A 998 20.96 -24.93 -4.73
N VAL A 999 19.81 -24.31 -4.54
CA VAL A 999 18.59 -24.54 -5.32
C VAL A 999 18.71 -23.93 -6.71
N GLU A 1000 18.30 -24.69 -7.73
CA GLU A 1000 18.10 -24.18 -9.10
C GLU A 1000 16.61 -24.38 -9.48
N PRO A 1001 15.75 -23.35 -9.37
CA PRO A 1001 14.31 -23.44 -9.64
C PRO A 1001 13.95 -23.86 -11.07
N GLY A 1002 14.87 -23.68 -12.03
CA GLY A 1002 14.70 -24.13 -13.41
C GLY A 1002 14.96 -25.62 -13.64
N LEU A 1003 15.41 -26.39 -12.63
CA LEU A 1003 15.51 -27.85 -12.68
C LEU A 1003 14.36 -28.52 -11.93
N LYS A 1004 13.54 -29.30 -12.65
CA LYS A 1004 12.30 -29.90 -12.13
C LYS A 1004 12.23 -31.40 -12.41
N HIS A 1005 12.12 -32.22 -11.38
CA HIS A 1005 11.99 -33.67 -11.47
C HIS A 1005 10.51 -34.06 -11.62
N TYR A 1006 10.20 -34.80 -12.67
CA TYR A 1006 8.85 -35.36 -12.86
C TYR A 1006 8.56 -36.41 -11.78
N TYR A 1007 7.31 -36.56 -11.36
CA TYR A 1007 6.98 -37.64 -10.43
C TYR A 1007 7.11 -39.00 -11.14
N HIS A 1008 7.85 -39.92 -10.53
CA HIS A 1008 7.72 -41.35 -10.77
C HIS A 1008 7.88 -42.09 -9.43
N LYS A 1009 7.21 -43.23 -9.30
CA LYS A 1009 7.37 -44.10 -8.12
C LYS A 1009 8.79 -44.64 -8.02
N LYS A 1010 9.34 -44.75 -6.81
CA LYS A 1010 10.64 -45.36 -6.54
C LYS A 1010 10.53 -46.87 -6.40
N MET A 1011 11.53 -47.58 -6.90
CA MET A 1011 11.60 -49.04 -6.83
C MET A 1011 12.42 -49.45 -5.60
N CYS A 1012 11.74 -49.56 -4.45
CA CYS A 1012 12.36 -49.94 -3.17
C CYS A 1012 12.33 -51.46 -2.89
N ASN A 1013 11.71 -52.24 -3.77
CA ASN A 1013 11.74 -53.70 -3.74
C ASN A 1013 13.13 -54.19 -4.18
N GLY A 1014 13.73 -55.10 -3.41
CA GLY A 1014 15.06 -55.66 -3.71
C GLY A 1014 16.25 -54.96 -3.03
N ILE A 1015 16.05 -53.87 -2.29
CA ILE A 1015 17.08 -53.29 -1.42
C ILE A 1015 17.31 -54.25 -0.23
N VAL A 1016 18.55 -54.67 0.00
CA VAL A 1016 18.88 -55.70 1.01
C VAL A 1016 18.98 -55.09 2.41
N ASN A 1017 19.56 -53.88 2.50
CA ASN A 1017 19.65 -53.16 3.77
C ASN A 1017 18.28 -52.57 4.18
N ARG A 1018 17.73 -53.02 5.32
CA ARG A 1018 16.41 -52.60 5.83
C ARG A 1018 16.30 -51.09 6.11
N GLU A 1019 17.36 -50.44 6.59
CA GLU A 1019 17.35 -48.99 6.84
C GLU A 1019 17.31 -48.22 5.53
N ARG A 1020 18.10 -48.63 4.53
CA ARG A 1020 18.08 -48.05 3.18
C ARG A 1020 16.74 -48.28 2.49
N GLN A 1021 16.15 -49.46 2.65
CA GLN A 1021 14.82 -49.76 2.14
C GLN A 1021 13.75 -48.84 2.76
N LYS A 1022 13.81 -48.62 4.09
CA LYS A 1022 12.96 -47.65 4.76
C LYS A 1022 13.17 -46.23 4.24
N ILE A 1023 14.42 -45.77 4.12
CA ILE A 1023 14.75 -44.43 3.57
C ILE A 1023 14.21 -44.28 2.14
N CYS A 1024 14.25 -45.33 1.32
CA CYS A 1024 13.66 -45.33 -0.02
C CYS A 1024 12.13 -45.15 0.03
N TYR A 1025 11.43 -45.90 0.89
CA TYR A 1025 9.97 -45.77 1.08
C TYR A 1025 9.58 -44.41 1.67
N ASP A 1026 10.27 -43.92 2.71
CA ASP A 1026 10.04 -42.60 3.30
C ASP A 1026 10.21 -41.50 2.24
N ALA A 1027 11.23 -41.63 1.38
CA ALA A 1027 11.50 -40.70 0.28
C ALA A 1027 10.55 -40.86 -0.93
N ASP A 1028 9.80 -41.95 -1.05
CA ASP A 1028 8.69 -42.12 -2.01
C ASP A 1028 7.41 -41.52 -1.44
N GLY A 1029 7.12 -41.80 -0.15
CA GLY A 1029 5.98 -41.28 0.61
C GLY A 1029 5.92 -39.76 0.65
N VAL A 1030 7.07 -39.10 0.87
CA VAL A 1030 7.21 -37.63 0.81
C VAL A 1030 6.88 -37.05 -0.58
N LEU A 1031 6.82 -37.86 -1.63
CA LEU A 1031 6.43 -37.46 -2.99
C LEU A 1031 4.98 -37.85 -3.36
N LEU A 1032 4.23 -38.52 -2.48
CA LEU A 1032 2.83 -38.87 -2.76
C LEU A 1032 1.89 -37.65 -2.66
N GLY A 1033 2.19 -36.70 -1.75
CA GLY A 1033 1.43 -35.47 -1.55
C GLY A 1033 2.00 -34.60 -0.43
N SER A 1034 1.39 -33.43 -0.21
CA SER A 1034 1.77 -32.56 0.91
C SER A 1034 1.13 -33.02 2.24
N GLN A 1035 1.75 -32.71 3.38
CA GLN A 1035 1.21 -32.90 4.74
C GLN A 1035 -0.03 -32.03 5.07
N ARG A 1036 -0.68 -31.42 4.08
CA ARG A 1036 -2.01 -30.79 4.19
C ARG A 1036 -3.11 -31.58 3.47
N ASN A 1037 -2.72 -32.57 2.66
CA ASN A 1037 -3.60 -33.37 1.82
C ASN A 1037 -3.58 -34.86 2.22
N MET A 1038 -2.87 -35.17 3.32
CA MET A 1038 -2.96 -36.40 4.13
C MET A 1038 -3.39 -35.97 5.53
#